data_AF-A0A937BKN2-F1
#
_entry.id   AF-A0A937BKN2-F1
#
_cell.length_a   1.000
_cell.length_b   1.000
_cell.length_c   1.000
_cell.angle_alpha   90.00
_cell.angle_beta   90.00
_cell.angle_gamma   90.00
#
_symmetry.space_group_name_H-M   'P 1'
#
loop_
_entity.id
_entity.type
_entity.pdbx_description
1 polymer ?
#
loop_
_entity_poly.entity_id
_entity_poly.type
_entity_poly.pdbx_seq_one_letter_code
_entity_poly.pdbx_strand_id
1 'polypeptide(L)'
;MTEPTQPHAGTAEGSDDGARPGSVPPDPLDVGAVPVGDRGRGPTSRAAISGDSDDGARPRGPTSRAAISGDSDDGARPRGPTSRAVLEVAMEMALTPEVLSAIDKKFGLAGAQAAGMSTSVGGIGPLLRERVIAQAEQGTNVIGVSLLYNTVWSQGWHDWNHLLLERVAAGRYLREVLEDPGINLDLELFDGRHVSVKAWKAAYGSGTVYFLDCPEITDVVYPCAEDAPIKTPDPNAWAEQQRLFHSWLVGRGALALCKNIGFRPDVVVLSETPTLFGHPELVNDPLAGDPLFATSRTVFNDHTPLEYAHPIWPQETLNRTRMNRSLYKPFVKDGRIDITQMLVAISDGAFGVAEKHARVMRAMPSLHPYAEKIRFITNGVSAEIWQNPVFRLADRMTDAELLAAKDKLKGEFVEWLWRRALLWPQWAKKMRNHPMVLWTRRITSYKRLDILDRIFDDPARRQRFLDSGVVLIVGGRIYQRDNVSEKMVYELVEDLNRDEELGERVIFLHNYNIWEAPRLFHGSDGSVMLSDDGREASATGFMKSQMNGGGVIANPDGAVPEFVFSRESAADGRRPNGFNVTYSNGQPDPDSFLTALKDFSAVFGNPALRAEMIRAALAVAPQVGVDRTAREMAVYFDSLLAPRA
;
A
#
# COMPACT_ATOMS: atom_id res chain seq x y z
N MET A 1 -38.65 2.81 44.86
CA MET A 1 -39.03 4.23 44.93
C MET A 1 -39.24 4.65 43.47
N THR A 2 -40.44 4.52 42.92
CA THR A 2 -41.55 5.51 43.00
C THR A 2 -41.21 6.83 42.30
N GLU A 3 -41.64 6.90 41.04
CA GLU A 3 -42.05 8.04 40.19
C GLU A 3 -42.80 9.19 40.94
N PRO A 4 -43.12 10.39 40.36
CA PRO A 4 -43.49 10.56 38.93
C PRO A 4 -43.32 11.92 38.19
N THR A 5 -43.45 11.82 36.85
CA THR A 5 -44.14 12.69 35.84
C THR A 5 -44.18 14.23 35.85
N GLN A 6 -43.77 14.78 34.69
CA GLN A 6 -44.52 15.70 33.77
C GLN A 6 -44.75 17.19 34.18
N PRO A 7 -45.43 18.03 33.35
CA PRO A 7 -44.94 18.59 32.07
C PRO A 7 -45.21 20.12 31.95
N HIS A 8 -44.98 20.76 30.80
CA HIS A 8 -45.83 21.87 30.32
C HIS A 8 -45.73 22.06 28.79
N ALA A 9 -46.78 22.59 28.17
CA ALA A 9 -46.97 22.72 26.72
C ALA A 9 -47.66 24.05 26.33
N GLY A 10 -47.55 24.42 25.06
CA GLY A 10 -48.38 25.44 24.38
C GLY A 10 -47.83 26.87 24.37
N THR A 11 -48.16 27.74 23.42
CA THR A 11 -48.98 27.61 22.17
C THR A 11 -48.86 28.90 21.33
N ALA A 12 -48.92 28.80 19.99
CA ALA A 12 -49.55 29.76 19.02
C ALA A 12 -49.10 31.26 19.01
N GLU A 13 -49.26 32.10 17.97
CA GLU A 13 -49.85 32.01 16.61
C GLU A 13 -49.38 33.23 15.75
N GLY A 14 -49.29 33.08 14.41
CA GLY A 14 -49.45 34.12 13.35
C GLY A 14 -48.51 35.36 13.32
N SER A 15 -48.29 36.12 12.23
CA SER A 15 -48.74 36.15 10.82
C SER A 15 -48.16 37.47 10.20
N ASP A 16 -47.91 37.71 8.90
CA ASP A 16 -48.11 36.97 7.64
C ASP A 16 -47.23 37.58 6.50
N ASP A 17 -47.57 37.30 5.23
CA ASP A 17 -47.16 37.98 3.96
C ASP A 17 -45.74 37.75 3.37
N GLY A 18 -45.65 37.76 2.04
CA GLY A 18 -44.45 37.37 1.29
C GLY A 18 -44.20 38.13 -0.02
N ALA A 19 -43.14 37.73 -0.75
CA ALA A 19 -42.82 38.24 -2.09
C ALA A 19 -41.98 37.23 -2.91
N ARG A 20 -42.03 37.34 -4.24
CA ARG A 20 -41.31 36.50 -5.23
C ARG A 20 -39.90 37.05 -5.56
N PRO A 21 -39.00 36.26 -6.19
CA PRO A 21 -37.57 36.54 -6.24
C PRO A 21 -37.15 37.51 -7.35
N GLY A 22 -35.95 38.11 -7.20
CA GLY A 22 -35.37 39.00 -8.21
C GLY A 22 -33.84 39.08 -8.20
N SER A 23 -33.29 39.14 -9.43
CA SER A 23 -31.94 39.60 -9.84
C SER A 23 -30.68 38.85 -9.37
N VAL A 24 -30.01 38.24 -10.37
CA VAL A 24 -28.60 37.86 -10.42
C VAL A 24 -27.73 39.07 -10.85
N PRO A 25 -26.52 39.28 -10.31
CA PRO A 25 -25.47 40.11 -10.92
C PRO A 25 -24.38 39.27 -11.63
N PRO A 26 -23.59 39.85 -12.56
CA PRO A 26 -23.14 39.13 -13.76
C PRO A 26 -21.66 38.66 -13.80
N ASP A 27 -21.36 37.80 -14.78
CA ASP A 27 -20.01 37.40 -15.21
C ASP A 27 -19.13 38.57 -15.70
N PRO A 28 -17.80 38.50 -15.49
CA PRO A 28 -16.82 39.29 -16.22
C PRO A 28 -16.16 38.52 -17.38
N LEU A 29 -16.67 38.78 -18.58
CA LEU A 29 -15.92 39.10 -19.82
C LEU A 29 -14.80 38.17 -20.34
N ASP A 30 -15.11 37.60 -21.50
CA ASP A 30 -14.18 37.15 -22.55
C ASP A 30 -13.22 38.27 -23.01
N VAL A 31 -11.92 37.93 -23.14
CA VAL A 31 -10.89 38.79 -23.74
C VAL A 31 -9.90 38.00 -24.61
N GLY A 32 -10.22 37.94 -25.91
CA GLY A 32 -9.29 38.36 -26.96
C GLY A 32 -8.08 37.46 -27.25
N ALA A 33 -8.24 36.55 -28.22
CA ALA A 33 -7.13 35.89 -28.88
C ALA A 33 -6.21 36.88 -29.62
N VAL A 34 -4.89 36.71 -29.49
CA VAL A 34 -3.85 37.43 -30.24
C VAL A 34 -2.96 36.39 -30.96
N PRO A 35 -2.57 36.60 -32.24
CA PRO A 35 -2.12 35.50 -33.09
C PRO A 35 -0.64 35.12 -32.93
N VAL A 36 -0.35 33.84 -33.12
CA VAL A 36 1.02 33.30 -33.21
C VAL A 36 1.67 33.75 -34.51
N GLY A 37 2.75 34.53 -34.41
CA GLY A 37 3.52 35.01 -35.55
C GLY A 37 4.53 34.00 -36.07
N ASP A 38 4.43 33.65 -37.35
CA ASP A 38 5.41 32.87 -38.10
C ASP A 38 6.77 33.60 -38.20
N ARG A 39 7.88 32.91 -37.88
CA ARG A 39 9.24 33.30 -38.27
C ARG A 39 10.17 32.10 -38.48
N GLY A 40 10.62 31.95 -39.72
CA GLY A 40 12.07 31.95 -39.99
C GLY A 40 12.72 30.62 -40.37
N ARG A 41 13.02 30.46 -41.66
CA ARG A 41 13.81 29.35 -42.20
C ARG A 41 15.32 29.61 -42.15
N GLY A 42 16.09 28.63 -41.66
CA GLY A 42 17.45 28.30 -42.14
C GLY A 42 18.60 29.29 -41.85
N PRO A 43 19.84 29.01 -42.32
CA PRO A 43 20.22 27.94 -43.24
C PRO A 43 21.28 26.94 -42.73
N THR A 44 21.53 25.96 -43.59
CA THR A 44 22.57 24.92 -43.53
C THR A 44 24.02 25.44 -43.49
N SER A 45 24.95 24.65 -42.95
CA SER A 45 26.24 24.43 -43.61
C SER A 45 26.71 22.97 -43.48
N ARG A 46 27.17 22.41 -44.61
CA ARG A 46 28.00 21.20 -44.67
C ARG A 46 29.46 21.63 -44.72
N ALA A 47 30.34 20.89 -44.08
CA ALA A 47 31.73 20.77 -44.51
C ALA A 47 32.21 19.32 -44.26
N ALA A 48 32.82 18.70 -45.26
CA ALA A 48 33.33 17.34 -45.19
C ALA A 48 34.73 17.29 -45.80
N ILE A 49 35.71 16.79 -45.03
CA ILE A 49 37.09 16.43 -45.40
C ILE A 49 37.45 15.33 -44.36
N SER A 50 37.52 14.02 -44.62
CA SER A 50 38.26 13.19 -45.59
C SER A 50 39.74 12.98 -45.24
N GLY A 51 40.18 11.71 -45.10
CA GLY A 51 41.57 11.28 -44.79
C GLY A 51 41.62 10.46 -43.50
N ASP A 52 41.37 9.16 -43.53
CA ASP A 52 42.34 8.06 -43.78
C ASP A 52 43.48 7.97 -42.76
N SER A 53 43.46 6.94 -41.91
CA SER A 53 44.32 5.74 -42.06
C SER A 53 44.18 4.76 -40.87
N ASP A 54 44.48 3.49 -41.16
CA ASP A 54 44.48 2.32 -40.28
C ASP A 54 45.19 2.49 -38.92
N ASP A 55 44.71 1.79 -37.86
CA ASP A 55 45.27 0.47 -37.57
C ASP A 55 44.41 -0.40 -36.62
N GLY A 56 44.64 -1.71 -36.63
CA GLY A 56 43.65 -2.71 -36.21
C GLY A 56 43.62 -3.10 -34.72
N ALA A 57 42.40 -3.26 -34.19
CA ALA A 57 42.13 -4.10 -33.02
C ALA A 57 40.73 -4.76 -33.13
N ARG A 58 40.68 -6.07 -33.38
CA ARG A 58 39.42 -6.84 -33.49
C ARG A 58 38.80 -7.11 -32.12
N PRO A 59 37.54 -6.72 -31.83
CA PRO A 59 36.75 -7.33 -30.76
C PRO A 59 36.24 -8.71 -31.21
N ARG A 60 36.17 -9.68 -30.30
CA ARG A 60 35.67 -11.03 -30.60
C ARG A 60 34.14 -11.00 -30.78
N GLY A 61 33.67 -11.46 -31.95
CA GLY A 61 32.25 -11.68 -32.19
C GLY A 61 31.69 -12.90 -31.43
N PRO A 62 30.36 -12.98 -31.23
CA PRO A 62 29.73 -14.02 -30.41
C PRO A 62 29.69 -15.38 -31.14
N THR A 63 29.99 -16.45 -30.41
CA THR A 63 29.98 -17.82 -30.95
C THR A 63 28.57 -18.41 -31.01
N SER A 64 28.17 -18.76 -32.24
CA SER A 64 27.24 -19.83 -32.62
C SER A 64 25.87 -19.91 -31.93
N ARG A 65 24.84 -19.55 -32.72
CA ARG A 65 23.51 -20.20 -32.64
C ARG A 65 23.66 -21.72 -32.66
N ALA A 66 23.02 -22.41 -31.71
CA ALA A 66 22.46 -23.73 -31.94
C ALA A 66 20.96 -23.53 -32.19
N ALA A 67 20.42 -24.11 -33.25
CA ALA A 67 18.99 -24.07 -33.50
C ALA A 67 18.29 -25.07 -32.58
N ILE A 68 17.29 -24.59 -31.83
CA ILE A 68 16.27 -25.45 -31.24
C ILE A 68 14.98 -25.11 -31.98
N SER A 69 14.45 -26.10 -32.69
CA SER A 69 13.13 -26.07 -33.31
C SER A 69 12.06 -25.79 -32.26
N GLY A 70 11.01 -25.07 -32.63
CA GLY A 70 9.87 -24.90 -31.75
C GLY A 70 9.16 -26.23 -31.53
N ASP A 71 9.01 -26.61 -30.26
CA ASP A 71 7.90 -27.44 -29.81
C ASP A 71 7.12 -26.63 -28.77
N SER A 72 5.85 -26.41 -29.05
CA SER A 72 4.90 -25.79 -28.15
C SER A 72 4.36 -26.86 -27.19
N ASP A 73 5.10 -27.10 -26.11
CA ASP A 73 4.69 -28.03 -25.06
C ASP A 73 5.02 -27.46 -23.68
N ASP A 74 4.21 -26.49 -23.24
CA ASP A 74 4.11 -26.07 -21.83
C ASP A 74 3.33 -27.15 -21.02
N GLY A 75 3.68 -28.41 -21.26
CA GLY A 75 3.14 -29.59 -20.63
C GLY A 75 3.44 -29.56 -19.14
N ALA A 76 2.39 -29.73 -18.33
CA ALA A 76 2.45 -29.65 -16.88
C ALA A 76 3.64 -30.44 -16.31
N ARG A 77 4.57 -29.72 -15.65
CA ARG A 77 5.67 -30.36 -14.90
C ARG A 77 5.07 -31.41 -13.94
N PRO A 78 5.63 -32.64 -13.86
CA PRO A 78 5.10 -33.67 -12.99
C PRO A 78 5.00 -33.17 -11.55
N ARG A 79 3.81 -33.27 -10.95
CA ARG A 79 3.58 -32.82 -9.57
C ARG A 79 4.44 -33.64 -8.61
N GLY A 80 5.34 -32.97 -7.89
CA GLY A 80 5.87 -33.53 -6.65
C GLY A 80 4.70 -33.75 -5.66
N PRO A 81 4.68 -34.87 -4.90
CA PRO A 81 3.47 -35.32 -4.19
C PRO A 81 3.02 -34.46 -2.98
N THR A 82 3.57 -33.25 -2.79
CA THR A 82 3.40 -32.44 -1.57
C THR A 82 3.28 -30.93 -1.78
N SER A 83 3.16 -30.43 -3.03
CA SER A 83 3.04 -28.98 -3.28
C SER A 83 1.56 -28.55 -3.28
N ARG A 84 1.18 -27.70 -2.32
CA ARG A 84 -0.15 -27.07 -2.24
C ARG A 84 -0.36 -26.09 -3.38
N ALA A 85 -1.55 -26.07 -3.97
CA ALA A 85 -1.97 -25.04 -4.91
C ALA A 85 -2.72 -23.91 -4.20
N VAL A 86 -2.26 -22.66 -4.34
CA VAL A 86 -2.87 -21.48 -3.71
C VAL A 86 -3.24 -20.45 -4.77
N LEU A 87 -4.49 -20.00 -4.76
CA LEU A 87 -4.95 -18.82 -5.49
C LEU A 87 -5.01 -17.64 -4.53
N GLU A 88 -4.23 -16.60 -4.79
CA GLU A 88 -4.22 -15.34 -4.03
C GLU A 88 -4.98 -14.28 -4.82
N VAL A 89 -6.17 -13.88 -4.37
CA VAL A 89 -7.00 -12.87 -5.05
C VAL A 89 -6.87 -11.54 -4.31
N ALA A 90 -6.55 -10.45 -5.02
CA ALA A 90 -6.36 -9.14 -4.42
C ALA A 90 -6.62 -7.95 -5.36
N MET A 91 -7.20 -6.87 -4.84
CA MET A 91 -7.40 -5.62 -5.59
C MET A 91 -6.08 -4.99 -6.07
N GLU A 92 -5.03 -5.05 -5.25
CA GLU A 92 -3.70 -4.54 -5.58
C GLU A 92 -2.60 -5.57 -5.26
N MET A 93 -1.62 -5.68 -6.16
CA MET A 93 -0.35 -6.39 -5.93
C MET A 93 0.79 -5.58 -6.53
N ALA A 94 1.74 -5.16 -5.70
CA ALA A 94 2.84 -4.31 -6.14
C ALA A 94 3.66 -5.00 -7.24
N LEU A 95 4.13 -4.24 -8.22
CA LEU A 95 5.08 -4.73 -9.22
C LEU A 95 6.41 -5.13 -8.56
N THR A 96 7.10 -6.11 -9.17
CA THR A 96 8.44 -6.53 -8.73
C THR A 96 9.50 -5.47 -9.11
N PRO A 97 10.67 -5.46 -8.45
CA PRO A 97 11.78 -4.59 -8.83
C PRO A 97 12.20 -4.75 -10.30
N GLU A 98 12.11 -5.97 -10.85
CA GLU A 98 12.47 -6.30 -12.24
C GLU A 98 11.50 -5.68 -13.23
N VAL A 99 10.19 -5.80 -12.98
CA VAL A 99 9.15 -5.17 -13.83
C VAL A 99 9.28 -3.65 -13.78
N LEU A 100 9.46 -3.07 -12.59
CA LEU A 100 9.67 -1.62 -12.44
C LEU A 100 10.95 -1.15 -13.13
N SER A 101 12.04 -1.92 -13.06
CA SER A 101 13.30 -1.60 -13.75
C SER A 101 13.18 -1.73 -15.27
N ALA A 102 12.40 -2.69 -15.78
CA ALA A 102 12.10 -2.79 -17.20
C ALA A 102 11.26 -1.61 -17.71
N ILE A 103 10.30 -1.14 -16.91
CA ILE A 103 9.53 0.09 -17.18
C ILE A 103 10.44 1.32 -17.13
N ASP A 104 11.29 1.48 -16.11
CA ASP A 104 12.25 2.59 -15.99
C ASP A 104 13.20 2.65 -17.20
N LYS A 105 13.73 1.50 -17.62
CA LYS A 105 14.60 1.38 -18.80
C LYS A 105 13.91 1.76 -20.11
N LYS A 106 12.59 1.53 -20.24
CA LYS A 106 11.82 1.76 -21.48
C LYS A 106 11.13 3.13 -21.53
N PHE A 107 10.73 3.66 -20.37
CA PHE A 107 9.86 4.83 -20.23
C PHE A 107 10.35 5.88 -19.23
N GLY A 108 11.48 5.63 -18.54
CA GLY A 108 12.07 6.51 -17.55
C GLY A 108 11.38 6.49 -16.19
N LEU A 109 11.98 7.22 -15.25
CA LEU A 109 11.62 7.25 -13.82
C LEU A 109 10.13 7.53 -13.58
N ALA A 110 9.55 8.50 -14.29
CA ALA A 110 8.14 8.86 -14.17
C ALA A 110 7.20 7.70 -14.57
N GLY A 111 7.59 6.89 -15.57
CA GLY A 111 6.85 5.70 -15.96
C GLY A 111 6.88 4.63 -14.88
N ALA A 112 8.05 4.37 -14.28
CA ALA A 112 8.22 3.40 -13.20
C ALA A 112 7.50 3.83 -11.91
N GLN A 113 7.55 5.11 -11.55
CA GLN A 113 6.81 5.66 -10.42
C GLN A 113 5.29 5.53 -10.63
N ALA A 114 4.77 5.92 -11.80
CA ALA A 114 3.34 5.78 -12.11
C ALA A 114 2.88 4.31 -12.07
N ALA A 115 3.62 3.39 -12.71
CA ALA A 115 3.32 1.96 -12.72
C ALA A 115 3.41 1.32 -11.32
N GLY A 116 4.40 1.70 -10.52
CA GLY A 116 4.53 1.23 -9.14
C GLY A 116 3.41 1.74 -8.23
N MET A 117 2.86 2.92 -8.51
CA MET A 117 1.73 3.47 -7.76
C MET A 117 0.36 2.92 -8.20
N SER A 118 0.19 2.50 -9.45
CA SER A 118 -1.10 2.03 -9.98
C SER A 118 -1.51 0.66 -9.45
N THR A 119 -0.57 -0.11 -8.89
CA THR A 119 -0.80 -1.44 -8.29
C THR A 119 -0.39 -1.49 -6.81
N SER A 120 -0.18 -0.33 -6.18
CA SER A 120 0.19 -0.21 -4.77
C SER A 120 -0.09 1.22 -4.25
N VAL A 121 -1.31 1.45 -3.73
CA VAL A 121 -1.66 2.67 -3.00
C VAL A 121 -1.43 2.56 -1.48
N GLY A 122 -1.33 1.34 -0.95
CA GLY A 122 -1.17 1.09 0.49
C GLY A 122 0.06 0.27 0.87
N GLY A 123 0.00 -0.30 2.07
CA GLY A 123 0.95 -1.31 2.54
C GLY A 123 0.60 -2.74 2.11
N ILE A 124 -0.56 -2.94 1.49
CA ILE A 124 -1.14 -4.25 1.13
C ILE A 124 -0.54 -4.76 -0.18
N GLY A 125 -0.52 -3.94 -1.24
CA GLY A 125 0.13 -4.30 -2.51
C GLY A 125 1.55 -4.86 -2.36
N PRO A 126 2.46 -4.22 -1.58
CA PRO A 126 3.81 -4.73 -1.33
C PRO A 126 3.83 -6.04 -0.53
N LEU A 127 3.00 -6.14 0.51
CA LEU A 127 2.84 -7.35 1.33
C LEU A 127 2.44 -8.54 0.45
N LEU A 128 1.42 -8.38 -0.41
CA LEU A 128 0.88 -9.48 -1.21
C LEU A 128 1.86 -9.94 -2.30
N ARG A 129 2.57 -9.00 -2.95
CA ARG A 129 3.73 -9.33 -3.81
C ARG A 129 4.73 -10.22 -3.07
N GLU A 130 5.17 -9.78 -1.90
CA GLU A 130 6.22 -10.44 -1.11
C GLU A 130 5.77 -11.81 -0.59
N ARG A 131 4.48 -11.94 -0.28
CA ARG A 131 3.82 -13.17 0.16
C ARG A 131 3.66 -14.20 -0.95
N VAL A 132 3.37 -13.79 -2.18
CA VAL A 132 3.36 -14.69 -3.36
C VAL A 132 4.76 -15.23 -3.62
N ILE A 133 5.79 -14.36 -3.61
CA ILE A 133 7.19 -14.75 -3.81
C ILE A 133 7.61 -15.78 -2.75
N ALA A 134 7.47 -15.45 -1.46
CA ALA A 134 7.94 -16.32 -0.37
C ALA A 134 7.18 -17.66 -0.27
N GLN A 135 5.87 -17.69 -0.57
CA GLN A 135 5.13 -18.96 -0.66
C GLN A 135 5.67 -19.85 -1.79
N ALA A 136 5.97 -19.26 -2.95
CA ALA A 136 6.50 -19.99 -4.11
C ALA A 136 7.90 -20.55 -3.85
N GLU A 137 8.77 -19.76 -3.23
CA GLU A 137 10.15 -20.17 -2.88
C GLU A 137 10.17 -21.26 -1.81
N GLN A 138 9.13 -21.33 -0.97
CA GLN A 138 8.89 -22.40 0.00
C GLN A 138 8.14 -23.61 -0.59
N GLY A 139 8.00 -23.69 -1.92
CA GLY A 139 7.46 -24.86 -2.63
C GLY A 139 5.94 -24.92 -2.75
N THR A 140 5.23 -23.82 -2.49
CA THR A 140 3.78 -23.70 -2.77
C THR A 140 3.56 -23.32 -4.23
N ASN A 141 2.69 -24.02 -4.94
CA ASN A 141 2.27 -23.66 -6.29
C ASN A 141 1.25 -22.51 -6.22
N VAL A 142 1.75 -21.28 -6.13
CA VAL A 142 0.92 -20.08 -5.93
C VAL A 142 0.74 -19.26 -7.22
N ILE A 143 -0.50 -18.91 -7.49
CA ILE A 143 -0.88 -17.92 -8.50
C ILE A 143 -1.54 -16.72 -7.78
N GLY A 144 -1.00 -15.52 -8.01
CA GLY A 144 -1.68 -14.28 -7.65
C GLY A 144 -2.54 -13.76 -8.79
N VAL A 145 -3.69 -13.16 -8.48
CA VAL A 145 -4.55 -12.46 -9.44
C VAL A 145 -4.91 -11.09 -8.90
N SER A 146 -4.67 -10.07 -9.72
CA SER A 146 -5.01 -8.68 -9.44
C SER A 146 -5.50 -7.94 -10.70
N LEU A 147 -5.75 -6.63 -10.61
CA LEU A 147 -6.29 -5.82 -11.69
C LEU A 147 -5.22 -4.94 -12.34
N LEU A 148 -5.26 -4.79 -13.67
CA LEU A 148 -4.45 -3.82 -14.40
C LEU A 148 -5.21 -2.50 -14.47
N TYR A 149 -4.76 -1.51 -13.71
CA TYR A 149 -5.36 -0.18 -13.71
C TYR A 149 -4.81 0.72 -14.82
N ASN A 150 -5.71 1.35 -15.57
CA ASN A 150 -5.36 2.19 -16.72
C ASN A 150 -4.61 3.47 -16.31
N THR A 151 -4.96 4.04 -15.16
CA THR A 151 -4.44 5.29 -14.63
C THR A 151 -4.15 5.23 -13.14
N VAL A 152 -3.45 6.24 -12.63
CA VAL A 152 -3.20 6.46 -11.21
C VAL A 152 -3.18 7.95 -10.89
N TRP A 153 -3.59 8.31 -9.68
CA TRP A 153 -3.39 9.65 -9.15
C TRP A 153 -1.95 9.87 -8.68
N SER A 154 -1.33 10.90 -9.24
CA SER A 154 0.00 11.43 -8.93
C SER A 154 -0.15 12.71 -8.11
N GLN A 155 0.75 12.91 -7.13
CA GLN A 155 0.78 14.09 -6.27
C GLN A 155 2.05 14.91 -6.50
N GLY A 156 1.89 16.19 -6.84
CA GLY A 156 2.97 17.16 -7.06
C GLY A 156 2.62 18.53 -6.49
N TRP A 157 3.28 19.57 -7.02
CA TRP A 157 3.09 20.96 -6.61
C TRP A 157 2.97 21.86 -7.85
N HIS A 158 2.12 22.89 -7.76
CA HIS A 158 2.13 24.04 -8.66
C HIS A 158 3.19 25.07 -8.25
N ASP A 159 3.57 25.95 -9.17
CA ASP A 159 4.55 27.04 -8.95
C ASP A 159 4.21 27.97 -7.76
N TRP A 160 2.96 27.98 -7.32
CA TRP A 160 2.43 28.80 -6.22
C TRP A 160 2.34 28.02 -4.89
N ASN A 161 3.06 26.90 -4.75
CA ASN A 161 3.00 25.98 -3.59
C ASN A 161 1.59 25.42 -3.30
N HIS A 162 0.73 25.29 -4.32
CA HIS A 162 -0.53 24.56 -4.22
C HIS A 162 -0.36 23.08 -4.57
N LEU A 163 -1.08 22.19 -3.90
CA LEU A 163 -0.97 20.75 -4.11
C LEU A 163 -1.62 20.39 -5.46
N LEU A 164 -0.85 19.74 -6.33
CA LEU A 164 -1.36 19.23 -7.60
C LEU A 164 -1.70 17.75 -7.45
N LEU A 165 -2.97 17.39 -7.70
CA LEU A 165 -3.39 16.02 -7.94
C LEU A 165 -3.76 15.85 -9.41
N GLU A 166 -3.07 14.96 -10.12
CA GLU A 166 -3.30 14.69 -11.54
C GLU A 166 -3.44 13.19 -11.83
N ARG A 167 -4.18 12.83 -12.89
CA ARG A 167 -4.31 11.44 -13.34
C ARG A 167 -3.30 11.13 -14.44
N VAL A 168 -2.43 10.15 -14.18
CA VAL A 168 -1.37 9.69 -15.10
C VAL A 168 -1.75 8.33 -15.68
N ALA A 169 -1.62 8.18 -17.00
CA ALA A 169 -1.89 6.92 -17.71
C ALA A 169 -0.78 5.86 -17.46
N ALA A 170 -0.91 5.11 -16.37
CA ALA A 170 0.04 4.09 -15.94
C ALA A 170 -0.10 2.76 -16.71
N GLY A 171 -1.32 2.33 -17.03
CA GLY A 171 -1.59 1.01 -17.62
C GLY A 171 -0.91 0.77 -18.96
N ARG A 172 -0.62 1.85 -19.73
CA ARG A 172 0.15 1.77 -20.97
C ARG A 172 1.57 1.22 -20.78
N TYR A 173 2.18 1.45 -19.61
CA TYR A 173 3.53 0.96 -19.30
C TYR A 173 3.52 -0.54 -18.97
N LEU A 174 2.47 -1.00 -18.27
CA LEU A 174 2.30 -2.40 -17.90
C LEU A 174 2.06 -3.27 -19.15
N ARG A 175 1.14 -2.86 -20.03
CA ARG A 175 0.83 -3.57 -21.30
C ARG A 175 2.02 -3.69 -22.27
N GLU A 176 3.08 -2.93 -22.04
CA GLU A 176 4.29 -2.87 -22.86
C GLU A 176 5.49 -3.61 -22.23
N VAL A 177 5.33 -4.20 -21.05
CA VAL A 177 6.39 -4.89 -20.27
C VAL A 177 5.94 -6.22 -19.70
N LEU A 178 4.66 -6.37 -19.34
CA LEU A 178 4.08 -7.65 -18.91
C LEU A 178 4.01 -8.64 -20.09
N GLU A 179 4.09 -9.93 -19.77
CA GLU A 179 3.92 -11.02 -20.74
C GLU A 179 2.46 -11.10 -21.20
N ASP A 180 2.25 -11.29 -22.50
CA ASP A 180 0.95 -11.61 -23.08
C ASP A 180 0.84 -13.14 -23.29
N PRO A 181 0.14 -13.87 -22.41
CA PRO A 181 -0.07 -15.31 -22.56
C PRO A 181 -1.14 -15.67 -23.61
N GLY A 182 -1.71 -14.68 -24.33
CA GLY A 182 -2.79 -14.90 -25.30
C GLY A 182 -4.18 -15.14 -24.67
N ILE A 183 -4.29 -14.99 -23.34
CA ILE A 183 -5.51 -15.27 -22.58
C ILE A 183 -6.46 -14.08 -22.67
N ASN A 184 -7.63 -14.31 -23.27
CA ASN A 184 -8.78 -13.41 -23.23
C ASN A 184 -9.99 -14.20 -22.71
N LEU A 185 -10.59 -13.70 -21.63
CA LEU A 185 -11.73 -14.30 -20.96
C LEU A 185 -13.00 -13.53 -21.36
N ASP A 186 -14.06 -14.24 -21.71
CA ASP A 186 -15.41 -13.68 -21.79
C ASP A 186 -16.05 -13.79 -20.40
N LEU A 187 -16.37 -12.64 -19.78
CA LEU A 187 -16.89 -12.58 -18.42
C LEU A 187 -18.26 -11.89 -18.39
N GLU A 188 -19.28 -12.61 -17.93
CA GLU A 188 -20.58 -12.03 -17.61
C GLU A 188 -20.53 -11.27 -16.27
N LEU A 189 -20.92 -10.00 -16.30
CA LEU A 189 -21.02 -9.14 -15.12
C LEU A 189 -22.31 -9.40 -14.32
N PHE A 190 -22.46 -8.80 -13.15
CA PHE A 190 -23.69 -8.92 -12.37
C PHE A 190 -24.91 -8.23 -13.02
N ASP A 191 -24.68 -7.29 -13.94
CA ASP A 191 -25.71 -6.60 -14.73
C ASP A 191 -26.07 -7.33 -16.05
N GLY A 192 -25.49 -8.51 -16.30
CA GLY A 192 -25.73 -9.33 -17.49
C GLY A 192 -24.96 -8.88 -18.74
N ARG A 193 -24.13 -7.83 -18.67
CA ARG A 193 -23.21 -7.49 -19.77
C ARG A 193 -22.06 -8.50 -19.82
N HIS A 194 -21.67 -8.86 -21.03
CA HIS A 194 -20.44 -9.61 -21.29
C HIS A 194 -19.30 -8.63 -21.58
N VAL A 195 -18.13 -8.86 -20.99
CA VAL A 195 -16.91 -8.07 -21.21
C VAL A 195 -15.72 -8.98 -21.54
N SER A 196 -14.89 -8.52 -22.48
CA SER A 196 -13.62 -9.17 -22.78
C SER A 196 -12.57 -8.72 -21.77
N VAL A 197 -12.00 -9.66 -21.02
CA VAL A 197 -10.98 -9.42 -20.02
C VAL A 197 -9.67 -10.06 -20.48
N LYS A 198 -8.66 -9.25 -20.79
CA LYS A 198 -7.33 -9.77 -21.13
C LYS A 198 -6.56 -10.06 -19.85
N ALA A 199 -5.85 -11.19 -19.78
CA ALA A 199 -4.95 -11.47 -18.66
C ALA A 199 -3.50 -11.24 -19.10
N TRP A 200 -2.79 -10.34 -18.41
CA TRP A 200 -1.34 -10.16 -18.55
C TRP A 200 -0.62 -10.92 -17.44
N LYS A 201 0.63 -11.35 -17.68
CA LYS A 201 1.38 -12.22 -16.78
C LYS A 201 2.73 -11.61 -16.38
N ALA A 202 3.17 -11.88 -15.15
CA ALA A 202 4.52 -11.59 -14.68
C ALA A 202 5.04 -12.67 -13.72
N ALA A 203 6.36 -12.90 -13.77
CA ALA A 203 7.06 -13.76 -12.81
C ALA A 203 7.26 -13.01 -11.48
N TYR A 204 6.95 -13.70 -10.37
CA TYR A 204 7.07 -13.20 -9.00
C TYR A 204 7.95 -14.22 -8.24
N GLY A 205 9.26 -14.14 -8.45
CA GLY A 205 10.19 -15.19 -8.00
C GLY A 205 9.92 -16.49 -8.77
N SER A 206 9.70 -17.59 -8.06
CA SER A 206 9.19 -18.85 -8.64
C SER A 206 7.66 -18.88 -8.79
N GLY A 207 6.94 -17.88 -8.29
CA GLY A 207 5.49 -17.72 -8.42
C GLY A 207 5.09 -16.95 -9.68
N THR A 208 3.79 -16.91 -9.97
CA THR A 208 3.23 -16.14 -11.11
C THR A 208 2.10 -15.24 -10.63
N VAL A 209 2.06 -14.00 -11.13
CA VAL A 209 0.90 -13.10 -10.95
C VAL A 209 0.29 -12.77 -12.29
N TYR A 210 -1.03 -12.79 -12.35
CA TYR A 210 -1.81 -12.32 -13.49
C TYR A 210 -2.53 -11.02 -13.16
N PHE A 211 -2.50 -10.08 -14.11
CA PHE A 211 -3.22 -8.81 -14.05
C PHE A 211 -4.35 -8.81 -15.07
N LEU A 212 -5.59 -8.75 -14.58
CA LEU A 212 -6.80 -8.70 -15.39
C LEU A 212 -7.03 -7.26 -15.89
N ASP A 213 -7.06 -7.11 -17.21
CA ASP A 213 -7.15 -5.84 -17.92
C ASP A 213 -8.50 -5.73 -18.63
N CYS A 214 -9.33 -4.81 -18.14
CA CYS A 214 -10.64 -4.49 -18.70
C CYS A 214 -10.85 -2.97 -18.57
N PRO A 215 -10.30 -2.16 -19.50
CA PRO A 215 -10.17 -0.70 -19.32
C PRO A 215 -11.48 0.07 -19.11
N GLU A 216 -12.61 -0.50 -19.52
CA GLU A 216 -13.97 0.04 -19.27
C GLU A 216 -14.41 -0.07 -17.80
N ILE A 217 -13.73 -0.91 -17.01
CA ILE A 217 -13.95 -1.12 -15.58
C ILE A 217 -12.71 -0.64 -14.79
N THR A 218 -11.51 -1.10 -15.16
CA THR A 218 -10.27 -0.93 -14.38
C THR A 218 -9.54 0.38 -14.67
N ASP A 219 -10.23 1.52 -14.56
CA ASP A 219 -9.63 2.82 -14.86
C ASP A 219 -8.62 3.29 -13.80
N VAL A 220 -8.97 3.19 -12.51
CA VAL A 220 -8.10 3.57 -11.37
C VAL A 220 -8.46 2.75 -10.13
N VAL A 221 -7.47 2.43 -9.28
CA VAL A 221 -7.67 1.63 -8.07
C VAL A 221 -8.47 2.39 -7.00
N TYR A 222 -9.44 1.71 -6.37
CA TYR A 222 -10.42 2.28 -5.43
C TYR A 222 -11.06 3.60 -5.93
N PRO A 223 -11.84 3.57 -7.03
CA PRO A 223 -12.36 4.77 -7.68
C PRO A 223 -13.28 5.57 -6.75
N CYS A 224 -13.20 6.90 -6.82
CA CYS A 224 -14.00 7.85 -6.05
C CYS A 224 -14.96 8.67 -6.94
N ALA A 225 -15.64 9.66 -6.37
CA ALA A 225 -16.54 10.55 -7.10
C ALA A 225 -15.79 11.46 -8.10
N GLU A 226 -14.49 11.69 -7.92
CA GLU A 226 -13.66 12.56 -8.75
C GLU A 226 -13.17 11.83 -10.01
N ASP A 227 -13.26 10.49 -10.01
CA ASP A 227 -13.03 9.66 -11.18
C ASP A 227 -14.27 9.55 -12.07
N ALA A 228 -15.44 9.99 -11.59
CA ALA A 228 -16.67 9.95 -12.35
C ALA A 228 -16.62 10.93 -13.55
N PRO A 229 -17.17 10.56 -14.72
CA PRO A 229 -17.32 11.48 -15.84
C PRO A 229 -18.02 12.78 -15.43
N ILE A 230 -17.57 13.93 -15.94
CA ILE A 230 -18.02 15.29 -15.56
C ILE A 230 -19.56 15.46 -15.56
N LYS A 231 -20.28 14.72 -16.41
CA LYS A 231 -21.75 14.79 -16.56
C LYS A 231 -22.51 13.74 -15.73
N THR A 232 -21.84 13.04 -14.81
CA THR A 232 -22.45 12.01 -13.95
C THR A 232 -23.36 12.68 -12.91
N PRO A 233 -24.68 12.37 -12.86
CA PRO A 233 -25.60 13.04 -11.94
C PRO A 233 -25.34 12.74 -10.46
N ASP A 234 -24.94 11.51 -10.14
CA ASP A 234 -24.48 11.11 -8.79
C ASP A 234 -23.11 10.43 -8.89
N PRO A 235 -22.01 11.20 -8.72
CA PRO A 235 -20.65 10.67 -8.74
C PRO A 235 -20.36 9.65 -7.62
N ASN A 236 -21.04 9.72 -6.47
CA ASN A 236 -20.83 8.78 -5.38
C ASN A 236 -21.46 7.42 -5.69
N ALA A 237 -22.70 7.41 -6.20
CA ALA A 237 -23.35 6.18 -6.65
C ALA A 237 -22.60 5.52 -7.82
N TRP A 238 -22.05 6.34 -8.74
CA TRP A 238 -21.15 5.83 -9.78
C TRP A 238 -19.90 5.18 -9.19
N ALA A 239 -19.25 5.80 -8.20
CA ALA A 239 -18.04 5.27 -7.57
C ALA A 239 -18.29 3.94 -6.85
N GLU A 240 -19.41 3.81 -6.11
CA GLU A 240 -19.81 2.54 -5.52
C GLU A 240 -20.07 1.46 -6.58
N GLN A 241 -20.72 1.82 -7.68
CA GLN A 241 -20.95 0.90 -8.78
C GLN A 241 -19.63 0.44 -9.44
N GLN A 242 -18.63 1.32 -9.60
CA GLN A 242 -17.31 0.92 -10.10
C GLN A 242 -16.57 0.02 -9.11
N ARG A 243 -16.58 0.33 -7.82
CA ARG A 243 -16.03 -0.56 -6.78
C ARG A 243 -16.66 -1.95 -6.81
N LEU A 244 -17.97 -2.04 -7.09
CA LEU A 244 -18.67 -3.31 -7.26
C LEU A 244 -18.25 -4.06 -8.54
N PHE A 245 -18.08 -3.36 -9.67
CA PHE A 245 -17.54 -3.97 -10.90
C PHE A 245 -16.10 -4.47 -10.69
N HIS A 246 -15.24 -3.74 -9.97
CA HIS A 246 -13.88 -4.19 -9.66
C HIS A 246 -13.89 -5.45 -8.81
N SER A 247 -14.72 -5.45 -7.78
CA SER A 247 -14.91 -6.61 -6.88
C SER A 247 -15.34 -7.85 -7.66
N TRP A 248 -16.31 -7.69 -8.58
CA TRP A 248 -16.80 -8.77 -9.44
C TRP A 248 -15.71 -9.26 -10.40
N LEU A 249 -15.03 -8.33 -11.08
CA LEU A 249 -13.98 -8.63 -12.05
C LEU A 249 -12.79 -9.35 -11.42
N VAL A 250 -12.27 -8.89 -10.29
CA VAL A 250 -11.12 -9.53 -9.63
C VAL A 250 -11.49 -10.93 -9.12
N GLY A 251 -12.69 -11.08 -8.54
CA GLY A 251 -13.15 -12.35 -7.98
C GLY A 251 -13.53 -13.39 -9.03
N ARG A 252 -14.51 -13.09 -9.88
CA ARG A 252 -14.98 -14.01 -10.93
C ARG A 252 -13.93 -14.19 -12.02
N GLY A 253 -13.19 -13.14 -12.37
CA GLY A 253 -12.08 -13.20 -13.32
C GLY A 253 -10.93 -14.09 -12.85
N ALA A 254 -10.60 -14.10 -11.55
CA ALA A 254 -9.61 -15.04 -11.01
C ALA A 254 -10.02 -16.51 -11.17
N LEU A 255 -11.29 -16.83 -10.89
CA LEU A 255 -11.80 -18.20 -11.08
C LEU A 255 -11.92 -18.57 -12.57
N ALA A 256 -12.38 -17.64 -13.42
CA ALA A 256 -12.44 -17.83 -14.87
C ALA A 256 -11.04 -18.06 -15.47
N LEU A 257 -10.03 -17.31 -15.01
CA LEU A 257 -8.62 -17.53 -15.36
C LEU A 257 -8.15 -18.92 -14.94
N CYS A 258 -8.40 -19.32 -13.69
CA CYS A 258 -8.04 -20.65 -13.18
C CYS A 258 -8.63 -21.77 -14.05
N LYS A 259 -9.91 -21.62 -14.45
CA LYS A 259 -10.60 -22.54 -15.36
C LYS A 259 -9.99 -22.55 -16.77
N ASN A 260 -9.60 -21.39 -17.29
CA ASN A 260 -8.96 -21.27 -18.60
C ASN A 260 -7.59 -21.97 -18.65
N ILE A 261 -6.77 -21.83 -17.60
CA ILE A 261 -5.40 -22.39 -17.53
C ILE A 261 -5.32 -23.77 -16.85
N GLY A 262 -6.45 -24.36 -16.44
CA GLY A 262 -6.48 -25.65 -15.73
C GLY A 262 -5.89 -25.64 -14.32
N PHE A 263 -5.76 -24.47 -13.70
CA PHE A 263 -5.25 -24.34 -12.32
C PHE A 263 -6.34 -24.69 -11.31
N ARG A 264 -6.12 -25.75 -10.54
CA ARG A 264 -6.98 -26.16 -9.42
C ARG A 264 -6.35 -25.70 -8.10
N PRO A 265 -6.87 -24.67 -7.43
CA PRO A 265 -6.41 -24.29 -6.09
C PRO A 265 -6.91 -25.29 -5.04
N ASP A 266 -6.04 -25.65 -4.11
CA ASP A 266 -6.43 -26.29 -2.85
C ASP A 266 -6.97 -25.23 -1.87
N VAL A 267 -6.41 -24.01 -1.91
CA VAL A 267 -6.85 -22.85 -1.12
C VAL A 267 -7.06 -21.64 -2.01
N VAL A 268 -8.19 -20.95 -1.84
CA VAL A 268 -8.47 -19.62 -2.39
C VAL A 268 -8.41 -18.60 -1.25
N VAL A 269 -7.42 -17.71 -1.30
CA VAL A 269 -7.24 -16.62 -0.34
C VAL A 269 -7.93 -15.36 -0.87
N LEU A 270 -8.86 -14.85 -0.06
CA LEU A 270 -9.61 -13.64 -0.30
C LEU A 270 -8.97 -12.51 0.54
N SER A 271 -8.07 -11.75 -0.07
CA SER A 271 -7.39 -10.64 0.60
C SER A 271 -8.25 -9.37 0.55
N GLU A 272 -8.77 -8.97 1.70
CA GLU A 272 -9.77 -7.90 1.88
C GLU A 272 -11.16 -8.18 1.27
N THR A 273 -12.17 -7.49 1.81
CA THR A 273 -13.58 -7.67 1.42
C THR A 273 -13.92 -7.43 -0.05
N PRO A 274 -13.24 -6.56 -0.85
CA PRO A 274 -13.55 -6.42 -2.28
C PRO A 274 -13.33 -7.71 -3.07
N THR A 275 -12.55 -8.65 -2.55
CA THR A 275 -12.29 -9.94 -3.20
C THR A 275 -13.38 -10.98 -2.95
N LEU A 276 -14.50 -10.63 -2.30
CA LEU A 276 -15.58 -11.58 -1.93
C LEU A 276 -16.04 -12.48 -3.07
N PHE A 277 -16.12 -11.96 -4.29
CA PHE A 277 -16.53 -12.71 -5.47
C PHE A 277 -15.47 -13.71 -5.96
N GLY A 278 -14.34 -13.86 -5.27
CA GLY A 278 -13.41 -14.99 -5.44
C GLY A 278 -13.88 -16.27 -4.74
N HIS A 279 -14.85 -16.18 -3.81
CA HIS A 279 -15.41 -17.36 -3.14
C HIS A 279 -16.25 -18.20 -4.15
N PRO A 280 -15.87 -19.45 -4.48
CA PRO A 280 -16.48 -20.19 -5.60
C PRO A 280 -18.00 -20.29 -5.51
N GLU A 281 -18.54 -20.62 -4.34
CA GLU A 281 -19.97 -20.85 -4.11
C GLU A 281 -20.82 -19.58 -3.88
N LEU A 282 -20.21 -18.39 -3.79
CA LEU A 282 -20.91 -17.18 -3.32
C LEU A 282 -21.88 -16.60 -4.36
N VAL A 283 -21.70 -16.93 -5.65
CA VAL A 283 -22.47 -16.37 -6.77
C VAL A 283 -23.19 -17.51 -7.49
N ASN A 284 -24.46 -17.31 -7.84
CA ASN A 284 -25.21 -18.21 -8.71
C ASN A 284 -24.81 -17.98 -10.18
N ASP A 285 -23.70 -18.57 -10.59
CA ASP A 285 -23.15 -18.51 -11.95
C ASP A 285 -22.62 -19.89 -12.40
N PRO A 286 -22.11 -20.06 -13.64
CA PRO A 286 -21.53 -21.33 -14.11
C PRO A 286 -20.18 -21.73 -13.46
N LEU A 287 -19.64 -20.95 -12.52
CA LEU A 287 -18.44 -21.29 -11.75
C LEU A 287 -18.80 -21.89 -10.38
N ALA A 288 -19.97 -21.55 -9.84
CA ALA A 288 -20.51 -22.23 -8.66
C ALA A 288 -20.87 -23.69 -8.98
N GLY A 289 -20.30 -24.60 -8.19
CA GLY A 289 -20.41 -26.05 -8.44
C GLY A 289 -19.51 -26.56 -9.57
N ASP A 290 -18.63 -25.74 -10.14
CA ASP A 290 -17.64 -26.23 -11.10
C ASP A 290 -16.71 -27.26 -10.43
N PRO A 291 -16.54 -28.48 -11.01
CA PRO A 291 -15.70 -29.52 -10.42
C PRO A 291 -14.25 -29.12 -10.15
N LEU A 292 -13.73 -28.08 -10.82
CA LEU A 292 -12.39 -27.54 -10.58
C LEU A 292 -12.24 -27.00 -9.15
N PHE A 293 -13.28 -26.37 -8.60
CA PHE A 293 -13.25 -25.72 -7.28
C PHE A 293 -13.95 -26.54 -6.18
N ALA A 294 -14.54 -27.69 -6.51
CA ALA A 294 -15.36 -28.50 -5.60
C ALA A 294 -14.64 -29.03 -4.34
N THR A 295 -13.31 -28.91 -4.26
CA THR A 295 -12.51 -29.25 -3.06
C THR A 295 -11.68 -28.07 -2.54
N SER A 296 -11.81 -26.88 -3.12
CA SER A 296 -11.03 -25.71 -2.73
C SER A 296 -11.52 -25.16 -1.40
N ARG A 297 -10.61 -24.94 -0.45
CA ARG A 297 -10.90 -24.24 0.81
C ARG A 297 -10.87 -22.73 0.60
N THR A 298 -11.78 -22.00 1.23
CA THR A 298 -11.77 -20.52 1.18
C THR A 298 -11.22 -19.94 2.48
N VAL A 299 -10.29 -18.98 2.35
CA VAL A 299 -9.67 -18.30 3.49
C VAL A 299 -9.79 -16.79 3.33
N PHE A 300 -10.44 -16.14 4.29
CA PHE A 300 -10.55 -14.68 4.33
C PHE A 300 -9.39 -14.06 5.13
N ASN A 301 -8.67 -13.13 4.51
CA ASN A 301 -7.56 -12.39 5.12
C ASN A 301 -7.98 -10.93 5.34
N ASP A 302 -8.19 -10.57 6.61
CA ASP A 302 -8.70 -9.26 7.00
C ASP A 302 -7.60 -8.29 7.46
N HIS A 303 -7.73 -7.05 7.03
CA HIS A 303 -6.88 -5.92 7.38
C HIS A 303 -7.67 -4.80 8.09
N THR A 304 -8.97 -4.97 8.32
CA THR A 304 -9.87 -3.93 8.82
C THR A 304 -9.78 -3.81 10.35
N PRO A 305 -9.17 -2.75 10.92
CA PRO A 305 -8.81 -2.74 12.33
C PRO A 305 -10.01 -2.71 13.28
N LEU A 306 -11.16 -2.16 12.85
CA LEU A 306 -12.32 -1.90 13.70
C LEU A 306 -13.64 -2.07 12.93
N GLU A 307 -14.65 -2.59 13.64
CA GLU A 307 -15.95 -3.00 13.11
C GLU A 307 -16.73 -1.92 12.33
N TYR A 308 -16.63 -0.65 12.75
CA TYR A 308 -17.32 0.45 12.05
C TYR A 308 -16.85 0.65 10.60
N ALA A 309 -15.69 0.11 10.23
CA ALA A 309 -15.11 0.19 8.89
C ALA A 309 -15.48 -1.02 8.00
N HIS A 310 -16.25 -1.99 8.52
CA HIS A 310 -16.78 -3.09 7.70
C HIS A 310 -17.72 -2.55 6.60
N PRO A 311 -17.69 -3.10 5.37
CA PRO A 311 -18.61 -2.69 4.32
C PRO A 311 -20.03 -3.19 4.65
N ILE A 312 -20.96 -2.25 4.84
CA ILE A 312 -22.38 -2.55 5.06
C ILE A 312 -23.14 -2.37 3.75
N TRP A 313 -23.57 -3.47 3.14
CA TRP A 313 -24.33 -3.44 1.88
C TRP A 313 -25.84 -3.39 2.12
N PRO A 314 -26.59 -2.52 1.40
CA PRO A 314 -28.06 -2.53 1.42
C PRO A 314 -28.63 -3.70 0.59
N GLN A 315 -29.89 -4.04 0.85
CA GLN A 315 -30.63 -5.09 0.12
C GLN A 315 -30.66 -4.87 -1.41
N GLU A 316 -30.61 -3.62 -1.89
CA GLU A 316 -30.54 -3.33 -3.32
C GLU A 316 -29.27 -3.92 -3.96
N THR A 317 -28.10 -3.74 -3.33
CA THR A 317 -26.83 -4.31 -3.80
C THR A 317 -26.90 -5.84 -3.83
N LEU A 318 -27.52 -6.45 -2.82
CA LEU A 318 -27.74 -7.91 -2.75
C LEU A 318 -28.74 -8.43 -3.78
N ASN A 319 -29.68 -7.60 -4.24
CA ASN A 319 -30.63 -7.98 -5.29
C ASN A 319 -29.99 -7.90 -6.69
N ARG A 320 -28.99 -7.03 -6.87
CA ARG A 320 -28.27 -6.81 -8.14
C ARG A 320 -27.07 -7.74 -8.31
N THR A 321 -26.37 -8.04 -7.22
CA THR A 321 -25.32 -9.06 -7.21
C THR A 321 -25.99 -10.44 -7.19
N ARG A 322 -25.60 -11.35 -8.10
CA ARG A 322 -26.24 -12.68 -8.22
C ARG A 322 -25.85 -13.65 -7.08
N MET A 323 -25.69 -13.14 -5.86
CA MET A 323 -25.19 -13.89 -4.72
C MET A 323 -26.15 -15.02 -4.30
N ASN A 324 -25.59 -16.12 -3.83
CA ASN A 324 -26.37 -17.24 -3.32
C ASN A 324 -27.05 -16.87 -2.01
N ARG A 325 -28.37 -16.70 -2.07
CA ARG A 325 -29.20 -16.29 -0.93
C ARG A 325 -29.14 -17.22 0.27
N SER A 326 -28.80 -18.50 0.08
CA SER A 326 -28.61 -19.41 1.23
C SER A 326 -27.41 -19.01 2.09
N LEU A 327 -26.34 -18.46 1.49
CA LEU A 327 -25.10 -18.10 2.17
C LEU A 327 -25.20 -16.75 2.88
N TYR A 328 -25.84 -15.73 2.29
CA TYR A 328 -25.87 -14.39 2.89
C TYR A 328 -27.11 -14.11 3.77
N LYS A 329 -28.24 -14.78 3.55
CA LYS A 329 -29.51 -14.52 4.26
C LYS A 329 -29.40 -14.57 5.80
N PRO A 330 -28.63 -15.47 6.43
CA PRO A 330 -28.51 -15.51 7.90
C PRO A 330 -27.95 -14.23 8.54
N PHE A 331 -27.24 -13.40 7.77
CA PHE A 331 -26.55 -12.21 8.26
C PHE A 331 -27.27 -10.89 7.90
N VAL A 332 -28.40 -10.97 7.18
CA VAL A 332 -29.20 -9.79 6.84
C VAL A 332 -29.97 -9.30 8.07
N LYS A 333 -29.73 -8.05 8.47
CA LYS A 333 -30.43 -7.33 9.55
C LYS A 333 -30.98 -6.03 8.97
N ASP A 334 -32.27 -5.78 9.16
CA ASP A 334 -32.96 -4.56 8.70
C ASP A 334 -32.70 -4.18 7.23
N GLY A 335 -32.62 -5.19 6.36
CA GLY A 335 -32.34 -5.01 4.93
C GLY A 335 -30.90 -4.59 4.61
N ARG A 336 -29.95 -4.83 5.53
CA ARG A 336 -28.52 -4.57 5.36
C ARG A 336 -27.71 -5.80 5.78
N ILE A 337 -26.47 -5.91 5.31
CA ILE A 337 -25.54 -6.98 5.69
C ILE A 337 -24.14 -6.43 5.95
N ASP A 338 -23.47 -6.95 6.97
CA ASP A 338 -22.03 -6.80 7.16
C ASP A 338 -21.31 -7.85 6.30
N ILE A 339 -20.59 -7.39 5.29
CA ILE A 339 -19.87 -8.25 4.34
C ILE A 339 -18.67 -8.94 5.00
N THR A 340 -18.00 -8.29 5.95
CA THR A 340 -16.91 -8.90 6.73
C THR A 340 -17.45 -10.04 7.61
N GLN A 341 -18.57 -9.81 8.31
CA GLN A 341 -19.26 -10.85 9.08
C GLN A 341 -19.61 -12.06 8.20
N MET A 342 -20.23 -11.82 7.04
CA MET A 342 -20.58 -12.87 6.10
C MET A 342 -19.34 -13.66 5.65
N LEU A 343 -18.26 -12.98 5.24
CA LEU A 343 -17.04 -13.63 4.75
C LEU A 343 -16.36 -14.50 5.81
N VAL A 344 -16.24 -14.00 7.04
CA VAL A 344 -15.70 -14.77 8.18
C VAL A 344 -16.60 -15.98 8.49
N ALA A 345 -17.92 -15.83 8.36
CA ALA A 345 -18.87 -16.90 8.64
C ALA A 345 -18.84 -18.01 7.57
N ILE A 346 -18.84 -17.68 6.28
CA ILE A 346 -18.92 -18.65 5.18
C ILE A 346 -17.57 -19.31 4.83
N SER A 347 -16.45 -18.62 5.03
CA SER A 347 -15.13 -19.16 4.69
C SER A 347 -14.73 -20.35 5.58
N ASP A 348 -13.94 -21.29 5.06
CA ASP A 348 -13.38 -22.38 5.88
C ASP A 348 -12.47 -21.84 6.99
N GLY A 349 -11.74 -20.76 6.71
CA GLY A 349 -10.86 -20.09 7.67
C GLY A 349 -10.86 -18.56 7.53
N ALA A 350 -10.46 -17.88 8.60
CA ALA A 350 -10.20 -16.43 8.58
C ALA A 350 -8.97 -16.07 9.43
N PHE A 351 -8.18 -15.09 9.01
CA PHE A 351 -7.08 -14.58 9.84
C PHE A 351 -6.91 -13.07 9.76
N GLY A 352 -6.43 -12.50 10.87
CA GLY A 352 -5.99 -11.10 10.96
C GLY A 352 -4.46 -10.96 10.89
N VAL A 353 -4.01 -9.78 10.47
CA VAL A 353 -2.60 -9.47 10.15
C VAL A 353 -1.65 -9.10 11.33
N ALA A 354 -2.09 -9.30 12.57
CA ALA A 354 -1.30 -9.14 13.79
C ALA A 354 -1.99 -9.85 14.97
N GLU A 355 -1.26 -10.11 16.06
CA GLU A 355 -1.83 -10.75 17.25
C GLU A 355 -2.86 -9.82 17.94
N LYS A 356 -2.55 -8.52 18.10
CA LYS A 356 -3.50 -7.51 18.59
C LYS A 356 -4.76 -7.49 17.73
N HIS A 357 -4.59 -7.52 16.40
CA HIS A 357 -5.70 -7.46 15.46
C HIS A 357 -6.66 -8.65 15.60
N ALA A 358 -6.17 -9.90 15.64
CA ALA A 358 -7.05 -11.05 15.82
C ALA A 358 -7.73 -11.07 17.21
N ARG A 359 -7.11 -10.53 18.26
CA ARG A 359 -7.79 -10.33 19.55
C ARG A 359 -8.95 -9.33 19.43
N VAL A 360 -8.75 -8.22 18.70
CA VAL A 360 -9.81 -7.24 18.42
C VAL A 360 -10.92 -7.86 17.58
N MET A 361 -10.61 -8.54 16.46
CA MET A 361 -11.59 -9.23 15.62
C MET A 361 -12.47 -10.20 16.42
N ARG A 362 -11.88 -11.05 17.28
CA ARG A 362 -12.64 -12.01 18.14
C ARG A 362 -13.53 -11.33 19.18
N ALA A 363 -13.29 -10.06 19.49
CA ALA A 363 -14.06 -9.24 20.42
C ALA A 363 -15.12 -8.37 19.74
N MET A 364 -15.09 -8.21 18.41
CA MET A 364 -16.12 -7.47 17.67
C MET A 364 -17.48 -8.18 17.77
N PRO A 365 -18.58 -7.53 18.18
CA PRO A 365 -19.91 -8.13 18.30
C PRO A 365 -20.39 -8.93 17.07
N SER A 366 -20.08 -8.48 15.85
CA SER A 366 -20.39 -9.17 14.60
C SER A 366 -19.58 -10.47 14.41
N LEU A 367 -18.30 -10.47 14.79
CA LEU A 367 -17.36 -11.57 14.52
C LEU A 367 -17.19 -12.53 15.70
N HIS A 368 -17.58 -12.13 16.91
CA HIS A 368 -17.50 -12.94 18.13
C HIS A 368 -18.10 -14.35 18.01
N PRO A 369 -19.26 -14.57 17.34
CA PRO A 369 -19.80 -15.91 17.11
C PRO A 369 -18.89 -16.85 16.28
N TYR A 370 -17.87 -16.29 15.62
CA TYR A 370 -16.90 -17.01 14.78
C TYR A 370 -15.48 -16.95 15.35
N ALA A 371 -15.30 -16.53 16.62
CA ALA A 371 -13.99 -16.33 17.23
C ALA A 371 -13.06 -17.57 17.14
N GLU A 372 -13.63 -18.77 17.16
CA GLU A 372 -12.91 -20.04 17.00
C GLU A 372 -12.34 -20.27 15.59
N LYS A 373 -12.91 -19.66 14.54
CA LYS A 373 -12.36 -19.67 13.17
C LYS A 373 -11.19 -18.69 13.02
N ILE A 374 -11.24 -17.57 13.73
CA ILE A 374 -10.31 -16.45 13.54
C ILE A 374 -8.93 -16.82 14.08
N ARG A 375 -7.90 -16.72 13.24
CA ARG A 375 -6.47 -16.83 13.59
C ARG A 375 -5.76 -15.49 13.43
N PHE A 376 -4.47 -15.43 13.78
CA PHE A 376 -3.59 -14.38 13.29
C PHE A 376 -2.46 -15.00 12.49
N ILE A 377 -1.97 -14.26 11.51
CA ILE A 377 -0.69 -14.48 10.85
C ILE A 377 -0.09 -13.09 10.72
N THR A 378 0.92 -12.77 11.52
CA THR A 378 1.45 -11.41 11.52
C THR A 378 2.18 -11.14 10.20
N ASN A 379 1.91 -9.99 9.61
CA ASN A 379 2.60 -9.54 8.40
C ASN A 379 4.12 -9.53 8.57
N GLY A 380 4.80 -9.65 7.44
CA GLY A 380 6.25 -9.50 7.33
C GLY A 380 6.61 -8.83 6.01
N VAL A 381 7.90 -8.57 5.82
CA VAL A 381 8.45 -7.95 4.61
C VAL A 381 9.65 -8.75 4.08
N SER A 382 9.95 -8.65 2.78
CA SER A 382 11.05 -9.39 2.15
C SER A 382 12.42 -8.80 2.48
N ALA A 383 13.32 -9.60 3.04
CA ALA A 383 14.72 -9.21 3.25
C ALA A 383 15.46 -9.01 1.92
N GLU A 384 15.15 -9.78 0.88
CA GLU A 384 15.78 -9.61 -0.44
C GLU A 384 15.40 -8.28 -1.11
N ILE A 385 14.18 -7.77 -0.87
CA ILE A 385 13.73 -6.47 -1.44
C ILE A 385 14.12 -5.28 -0.54
N TRP A 386 14.00 -5.41 0.78
CA TRP A 386 14.08 -4.27 1.70
C TRP A 386 15.38 -4.14 2.49
N GLN A 387 16.14 -5.22 2.71
CA GLN A 387 17.39 -5.14 3.46
C GLN A 387 18.56 -4.84 2.53
N ASN A 388 19.31 -3.77 2.83
CA ASN A 388 20.57 -3.52 2.14
C ASN A 388 21.54 -4.71 2.32
N PRO A 389 22.11 -5.28 1.24
CA PRO A 389 22.95 -6.48 1.33
C PRO A 389 24.13 -6.40 2.32
N VAL A 390 24.63 -5.19 2.63
CA VAL A 390 25.71 -5.00 3.61
C VAL A 390 25.32 -5.52 5.01
N PHE A 391 24.06 -5.40 5.41
CA PHE A 391 23.60 -5.79 6.74
C PHE A 391 23.44 -7.30 6.93
N ARG A 392 23.45 -8.09 5.84
CA ARG A 392 23.51 -9.56 5.89
C ARG A 392 24.81 -10.08 6.53
N LEU A 393 25.81 -9.21 6.72
CA LEU A 393 27.09 -9.50 7.34
C LEU A 393 27.27 -8.82 8.72
N ALA A 394 26.22 -8.18 9.27
CA ALA A 394 26.33 -7.37 10.49
C ALA A 394 26.85 -8.14 11.72
N ASP A 395 26.53 -9.44 11.84
CA ASP A 395 27.03 -10.31 12.92
C ASP A 395 28.54 -10.56 12.85
N ARG A 396 29.17 -10.30 11.70
CA ARG A 396 30.62 -10.44 11.47
C ARG A 396 31.36 -9.10 11.53
N MET A 397 30.64 -7.99 11.63
CA MET A 397 31.20 -6.65 11.74
C MET A 397 31.47 -6.31 13.20
N THR A 398 32.57 -5.62 13.46
CA THR A 398 32.73 -4.81 14.67
C THR A 398 31.71 -3.66 14.70
N ASP A 399 31.47 -3.06 15.87
CA ASP A 399 30.56 -1.91 15.97
C ASP A 399 31.04 -0.71 15.13
N ALA A 400 32.36 -0.51 15.01
CA ALA A 400 32.93 0.54 14.17
C ALA A 400 32.64 0.32 12.68
N GLU A 401 32.75 -0.92 12.19
CA GLU A 401 32.43 -1.26 10.79
C GLU A 401 30.93 -1.15 10.50
N LEU A 402 30.08 -1.58 11.44
CA LEU A 402 28.63 -1.49 11.34
C LEU A 402 28.15 -0.02 11.28
N LEU A 403 28.70 0.83 12.15
CA LEU A 403 28.43 2.27 12.14
C LEU A 403 28.94 2.92 10.85
N ALA A 404 30.16 2.60 10.39
CA ALA A 404 30.70 3.12 9.14
C ALA A 404 29.87 2.71 7.92
N ALA A 405 29.36 1.47 7.88
CA ALA A 405 28.44 1.02 6.84
C ALA A 405 27.12 1.82 6.87
N LYS A 406 26.56 2.07 8.06
CA LYS A 406 25.33 2.86 8.22
C LYS A 406 25.53 4.32 7.81
N ASP A 407 26.63 4.95 8.22
CA ASP A 407 26.95 6.35 7.89
C ASP A 407 27.28 6.55 6.41
N LYS A 408 27.82 5.52 5.73
CA LYS A 408 27.97 5.52 4.28
C LYS A 408 26.61 5.56 3.58
N LEU A 409 25.71 4.61 3.90
CA LEU A 409 24.37 4.54 3.30
C LEU A 409 23.53 5.79 3.59
N LYS A 410 23.66 6.33 4.81
CA LYS A 410 23.07 7.61 5.19
C LYS A 410 23.61 8.77 4.37
N GLY A 411 24.91 8.84 4.12
CA GLY A 411 25.52 9.86 3.26
C GLY A 411 24.98 9.80 1.82
N GLU A 412 24.88 8.60 1.25
CA GLU A 412 24.29 8.37 -0.07
C GLU A 412 22.81 8.78 -0.12
N PHE A 413 22.04 8.48 0.95
CA PHE A 413 20.65 8.89 1.08
C PHE A 413 20.48 10.41 1.23
N VAL A 414 21.31 11.09 2.02
CA VAL A 414 21.27 12.55 2.21
C VAL A 414 21.58 13.29 0.90
N GLU A 415 22.57 12.81 0.14
CA GLU A 415 22.88 13.34 -1.21
C GLU A 415 21.75 13.11 -2.22
N TRP A 416 21.09 11.94 -2.17
CA TRP A 416 19.92 11.66 -2.99
C TRP A 416 18.73 12.54 -2.60
N LEU A 417 18.45 12.66 -1.30
CA LEU A 417 17.34 13.44 -0.74
C LEU A 417 17.46 14.92 -1.09
N TRP A 418 18.66 15.48 -0.93
CA TRP A 418 18.98 16.86 -1.32
C TRP A 418 18.58 17.16 -2.77
N ARG A 419 18.91 16.24 -3.70
CA ARG A 419 18.57 16.37 -5.13
C ARG A 419 17.10 16.07 -5.41
N ARG A 420 16.52 15.06 -4.77
CA ARG A 420 15.12 14.61 -4.97
C ARG A 420 14.09 15.63 -4.48
N ALA A 421 14.42 16.36 -3.42
CA ALA A 421 13.58 17.40 -2.81
C ALA A 421 14.04 18.83 -3.15
N LEU A 422 15.05 18.99 -4.01
CA LEU A 422 15.56 20.29 -4.49
C LEU A 422 15.95 21.28 -3.38
N LEU A 423 16.55 20.77 -2.29
CA LEU A 423 16.84 21.57 -1.09
C LEU A 423 18.03 22.51 -1.29
N TRP A 424 18.17 23.47 -0.38
CA TRP A 424 19.12 24.59 -0.45
C TRP A 424 20.58 24.13 -0.69
N PRO A 425 21.40 24.93 -1.38
CA PRO A 425 22.84 24.69 -1.45
C PRO A 425 23.44 24.50 -0.05
N GLN A 426 24.28 23.48 0.14
CA GLN A 426 24.85 23.05 1.42
C GLN A 426 23.90 22.32 2.40
N TRP A 427 22.60 22.15 2.14
CA TRP A 427 21.70 21.43 3.05
C TRP A 427 22.23 20.01 3.38
N ALA A 428 22.65 19.26 2.36
CA ALA A 428 23.25 17.93 2.53
C ALA A 428 24.44 17.93 3.50
N LYS A 429 25.33 18.94 3.39
CA LYS A 429 26.51 19.09 4.25
C LYS A 429 26.12 19.45 5.69
N LYS A 430 25.14 20.34 5.88
CA LYS A 430 24.62 20.74 7.19
C LYS A 430 23.94 19.58 7.90
N MET A 431 23.15 18.79 7.18
CA MET A 431 22.30 17.75 7.76
C MET A 431 22.91 16.35 7.81
N ARG A 432 24.07 16.11 7.19
CA ARG A 432 24.73 14.79 7.16
C ARG A 432 24.87 14.11 8.53
N ASN A 433 25.15 14.87 9.58
CA ASN A 433 25.39 14.35 10.92
C ASN A 433 24.12 14.28 11.80
N HIS A 434 22.97 14.76 11.31
CA HIS A 434 21.71 14.76 12.06
C HIS A 434 20.94 13.44 11.85
N PRO A 435 20.31 12.85 12.87
CA PRO A 435 19.52 11.63 12.75
C PRO A 435 18.40 11.76 11.71
N MET A 436 18.33 10.81 10.76
CA MET A 436 17.36 10.82 9.65
C MET A 436 16.20 9.88 9.95
N VAL A 437 14.99 10.42 10.13
CA VAL A 437 13.81 9.65 10.58
C VAL A 437 12.68 9.72 9.56
N LEU A 438 12.17 8.57 9.11
CA LEU A 438 11.09 8.48 8.12
C LEU A 438 9.70 8.50 8.74
N TRP A 439 8.83 9.38 8.25
CA TRP A 439 7.38 9.31 8.46
C TRP A 439 6.67 9.11 7.11
N THR A 440 7.02 8.01 6.43
CA THR A 440 6.60 7.74 5.05
C THR A 440 5.42 6.76 4.99
N ARG A 441 4.18 7.28 5.01
CA ARG A 441 2.92 6.51 5.00
C ARG A 441 1.78 7.31 4.34
N ARG A 442 0.67 6.66 3.95
CA ARG A 442 -0.55 7.37 3.47
C ARG A 442 -0.89 8.50 4.44
N ILE A 443 -1.16 9.69 3.91
CA ILE A 443 -1.54 10.84 4.72
C ILE A 443 -3.06 10.75 4.91
N THR A 444 -3.47 10.65 6.16
CA THR A 444 -4.86 10.51 6.61
C THR A 444 -4.94 10.81 8.11
N SER A 445 -6.06 11.35 8.58
CA SER A 445 -6.21 11.89 9.93
C SER A 445 -5.71 10.92 11.01
N TYR A 446 -6.21 9.68 11.07
CA TYR A 446 -5.83 8.71 12.11
C TYR A 446 -4.34 8.32 12.16
N LYS A 447 -3.52 8.72 11.16
CA LYS A 447 -2.06 8.52 11.13
C LYS A 447 -1.27 9.70 11.67
N ARG A 448 -1.97 10.73 12.16
CA ARG A 448 -1.54 11.73 13.12
C ARG A 448 -0.36 12.61 12.72
N LEU A 449 -0.26 12.93 11.43
CA LEU A 449 0.67 13.95 10.94
C LEU A 449 0.34 15.36 11.48
N ASP A 450 -0.93 15.62 11.81
CA ASP A 450 -1.41 16.83 12.52
C ASP A 450 -0.89 16.97 13.96
N ILE A 451 -0.09 16.02 14.46
CA ILE A 451 0.69 16.28 15.68
C ILE A 451 1.74 17.37 15.46
N LEU A 452 2.22 17.56 14.22
CA LEU A 452 3.27 18.52 13.89
C LEU A 452 2.77 19.97 14.02
N ASP A 453 1.59 20.26 13.49
CA ASP A 453 0.83 21.50 13.68
C ASP A 453 0.79 21.89 15.18
N ARG A 454 0.25 21.02 16.04
CA ARG A 454 0.22 21.18 17.51
C ARG A 454 1.59 21.28 18.20
N ILE A 455 2.68 20.95 17.52
CA ILE A 455 4.06 21.07 18.01
C ILE A 455 4.70 22.38 17.52
N PHE A 456 4.40 22.83 16.31
CA PHE A 456 4.99 24.04 15.72
C PHE A 456 4.29 25.32 16.20
N ASP A 457 2.97 25.27 16.43
CA ASP A 457 2.17 26.36 17.02
C ASP A 457 2.57 26.72 18.47
N ASP A 458 3.11 25.76 19.22
CA ASP A 458 3.57 25.97 20.60
C ASP A 458 5.09 26.26 20.61
N PRO A 459 5.54 27.47 20.97
CA PRO A 459 6.96 27.83 20.89
C PRO A 459 7.89 26.95 21.72
N ALA A 460 7.43 26.38 22.83
CA ALA A 460 8.22 25.49 23.68
C ALA A 460 8.32 24.08 23.09
N ARG A 461 7.25 23.58 22.47
CA ARG A 461 7.26 22.30 21.72
C ARG A 461 8.06 22.41 20.43
N ARG A 462 7.92 23.51 19.69
CA ARG A 462 8.73 23.85 18.51
C ARG A 462 10.21 23.83 18.85
N GLN A 463 10.61 24.52 19.92
CA GLN A 463 12.01 24.53 20.35
C GLN A 463 12.49 23.12 20.73
N ARG A 464 11.68 22.33 21.46
CA ARG A 464 12.02 20.94 21.79
C ARG A 464 12.17 20.04 20.55
N PHE A 465 11.41 20.28 19.49
CA PHE A 465 11.58 19.59 18.21
C PHE A 465 12.93 19.93 17.58
N LEU A 466 13.28 21.22 17.49
CA LEU A 466 14.56 21.67 16.96
C LEU A 466 15.75 21.17 17.79
N ASP A 467 15.64 21.23 19.12
CA ASP A 467 16.64 20.76 20.09
C ASP A 467 16.87 19.25 20.00
N SER A 468 15.89 18.46 19.52
CA SER A 468 16.10 17.04 19.22
C SER A 468 17.14 16.83 18.12
N GLY A 469 17.32 17.82 17.22
CA GLY A 469 18.22 17.73 16.08
C GLY A 469 17.82 16.66 15.05
N VAL A 470 16.63 16.07 15.14
CA VAL A 470 16.13 15.12 14.13
C VAL A 470 15.84 15.84 12.81
N VAL A 471 16.16 15.19 11.70
CA VAL A 471 15.62 15.53 10.38
C VAL A 471 14.50 14.52 10.08
N LEU A 472 13.28 15.04 9.94
CA LEU A 472 12.07 14.26 9.72
C LEU A 472 11.71 14.26 8.23
N ILE A 473 11.64 13.08 7.63
CA ILE A 473 11.28 12.92 6.21
C ILE A 473 9.81 12.46 6.17
N VAL A 474 8.91 13.41 5.97
CA VAL A 474 7.48 13.15 5.78
C VAL A 474 7.24 12.76 4.33
N GLY A 475 6.46 11.71 4.07
CA GLY A 475 6.15 11.34 2.69
C GLY A 475 4.90 10.49 2.58
N GLY A 476 4.13 10.70 1.53
CA GLY A 476 2.91 9.95 1.31
C GLY A 476 2.04 10.57 0.23
N ARG A 477 0.89 9.94 0.01
CA ARG A 477 -0.19 10.50 -0.81
C ARG A 477 -1.42 10.74 0.06
N ILE A 478 -2.13 11.83 -0.20
CA ILE A 478 -3.51 12.01 0.25
C ILE A 478 -4.47 11.22 -0.66
N TYR A 479 -5.72 11.08 -0.23
CA TYR A 479 -6.80 10.56 -1.07
C TYR A 479 -7.60 11.74 -1.66
N GLN A 480 -8.28 11.52 -2.78
CA GLN A 480 -9.05 12.55 -3.47
C GLN A 480 -10.21 13.01 -2.56
N ARG A 481 -10.42 14.34 -2.46
CA ARG A 481 -11.37 15.01 -1.53
C ARG A 481 -11.24 14.61 -0.05
N ASP A 482 -10.10 14.09 0.36
CA ASP A 482 -9.75 14.05 1.78
C ASP A 482 -9.33 15.46 2.21
N ASN A 483 -10.31 16.38 2.29
CA ASN A 483 -10.10 17.80 2.61
C ASN A 483 -9.36 18.00 3.94
N VAL A 484 -9.48 17.04 4.86
CA VAL A 484 -8.74 17.04 6.14
C VAL A 484 -7.27 16.79 5.89
N SER A 485 -6.94 15.75 5.13
CA SER A 485 -5.54 15.41 4.79
C SER A 485 -4.90 16.41 3.84
N GLU A 486 -5.66 16.98 2.92
CA GLU A 486 -5.22 18.10 2.07
C GLU A 486 -4.86 19.31 2.93
N LYS A 487 -5.75 19.71 3.87
CA LYS A 487 -5.48 20.78 4.84
C LYS A 487 -4.22 20.50 5.68
N MET A 488 -4.06 19.28 6.21
CA MET A 488 -2.86 18.86 6.96
C MET A 488 -1.56 18.99 6.14
N VAL A 489 -1.59 18.76 4.82
CA VAL A 489 -0.43 18.94 3.94
C VAL A 489 -0.16 20.41 3.66
N TYR A 490 -1.21 21.23 3.49
CA TYR A 490 -1.06 22.67 3.33
C TYR A 490 -0.50 23.34 4.57
N GLU A 491 -1.07 23.09 5.76
CA GLU A 491 -0.61 23.68 7.01
C GLU A 491 0.86 23.34 7.28
N LEU A 492 1.23 22.05 7.13
CA LEU A 492 2.63 21.63 7.22
C LEU A 492 3.52 22.42 6.25
N VAL A 493 3.18 22.52 4.97
CA VAL A 493 4.03 23.23 3.99
C VAL A 493 4.02 24.75 4.18
N GLU A 494 2.96 25.32 4.74
CA GLU A 494 2.87 26.73 5.12
C GLU A 494 3.85 27.04 6.28
N ASP A 495 3.90 26.18 7.30
CA ASP A 495 4.86 26.27 8.41
C ASP A 495 6.30 26.19 7.91
N LEU A 496 6.62 25.17 7.10
CA LEU A 496 7.98 24.95 6.58
C LEU A 496 8.48 26.07 5.64
N ASN A 497 7.56 26.83 5.03
CA ASN A 497 7.90 28.01 4.23
C ASN A 497 8.03 29.29 5.05
N ARG A 498 7.34 29.39 6.20
CA ARG A 498 7.43 30.55 7.12
C ARG A 498 8.62 30.48 8.06
N ASP A 499 9.07 29.27 8.36
CA ASP A 499 10.07 28.97 9.37
C ASP A 499 11.27 28.23 8.75
N GLU A 500 12.35 28.97 8.50
CA GLU A 500 13.57 28.44 7.87
C GLU A 500 14.20 27.29 8.70
N GLU A 501 14.10 27.33 10.03
CA GLU A 501 14.64 26.27 10.90
C GLU A 501 13.81 24.99 10.81
N LEU A 502 12.47 25.10 10.71
CA LEU A 502 11.60 23.95 10.49
C LEU A 502 11.74 23.41 9.06
N GLY A 503 11.76 24.27 8.04
CA GLY A 503 11.96 23.88 6.63
C GLY A 503 13.31 23.21 6.36
N GLU A 504 14.31 23.47 7.19
CA GLU A 504 15.57 22.71 7.21
C GLU A 504 15.47 21.32 7.88
N ARG A 505 14.55 21.16 8.84
CA ARG A 505 14.41 19.98 9.71
C ARG A 505 13.32 19.01 9.27
N VAL A 506 12.33 19.44 8.50
CA VAL A 506 11.26 18.58 7.97
C VAL A 506 11.27 18.63 6.46
N ILE A 507 11.46 17.48 5.82
CA ILE A 507 11.49 17.37 4.36
C ILE A 507 10.24 16.64 3.88
N PHE A 508 9.40 17.33 3.10
CA PHE A 508 8.19 16.75 2.52
C PHE A 508 8.46 16.12 1.14
N LEU A 509 8.39 14.79 1.07
CA LEU A 509 8.50 14.00 -0.16
C LEU A 509 7.13 13.77 -0.79
N HIS A 510 6.78 14.65 -1.74
CA HIS A 510 5.63 14.45 -2.63
C HIS A 510 5.79 13.15 -3.45
N ASN A 511 4.66 12.48 -3.70
CA ASN A 511 4.58 11.27 -4.52
C ASN A 511 5.41 10.05 -4.03
N TYR A 512 5.68 9.94 -2.72
CA TYR A 512 6.36 8.78 -2.14
C TYR A 512 5.73 7.46 -2.59
N ASN A 513 6.56 6.54 -3.10
CA ASN A 513 6.13 5.32 -3.75
C ASN A 513 7.15 4.17 -3.60
N ILE A 514 6.74 2.96 -4.01
CA ILE A 514 7.50 1.71 -3.82
C ILE A 514 8.84 1.64 -4.57
N TRP A 515 9.06 2.46 -5.60
CA TRP A 515 10.29 2.45 -6.40
C TRP A 515 11.43 3.22 -5.72
N GLU A 516 11.11 4.30 -5.00
CA GLU A 516 12.10 5.04 -4.21
C GLU A 516 12.22 4.53 -2.77
N ALA A 517 11.17 3.93 -2.21
CA ALA A 517 11.13 3.46 -0.81
C ALA A 517 12.36 2.67 -0.32
N PRO A 518 12.95 1.70 -1.05
CA PRO A 518 14.15 1.00 -0.59
C PRO A 518 15.33 1.93 -0.29
N ARG A 519 15.52 3.00 -1.11
CA ARG A 519 16.61 3.98 -0.92
C ARG A 519 16.46 4.72 0.41
N LEU A 520 15.23 5.07 0.78
CA LEU A 520 14.93 5.74 2.05
C LEU A 520 15.24 4.81 3.23
N PHE A 521 14.68 3.59 3.24
CA PHE A 521 14.86 2.65 4.36
C PHE A 521 16.32 2.22 4.56
N HIS A 522 17.11 2.06 3.48
CA HIS A 522 18.54 1.73 3.59
C HIS A 522 19.31 2.82 4.37
N GLY A 523 19.09 4.10 4.03
CA GLY A 523 19.87 5.23 4.56
C GLY A 523 19.31 5.90 5.81
N SER A 524 18.03 5.73 6.15
CA SER A 524 17.42 6.31 7.35
C SER A 524 17.95 5.66 8.64
N ASP A 525 18.11 6.45 9.70
CA ASP A 525 18.46 5.94 11.04
C ASP A 525 17.24 5.39 11.79
N GLY A 526 16.02 5.78 11.41
CA GLY A 526 14.80 5.29 12.04
C GLY A 526 13.49 5.68 11.34
N SER A 527 12.36 5.34 11.95
CA SER A 527 11.02 5.62 11.41
C SER A 527 9.97 5.90 12.49
N VAL A 528 8.96 6.71 12.16
CA VAL A 528 7.82 7.07 13.00
C VAL A 528 6.57 6.28 12.60
N MET A 529 6.00 5.51 13.53
CA MET A 529 4.70 4.84 13.39
C MET A 529 3.75 5.29 14.49
N LEU A 530 3.15 6.48 14.30
CA LEU A 530 2.04 6.93 15.13
C LEU A 530 0.70 6.64 14.45
N SER A 531 -0.29 6.32 15.29
CA SER A 531 -1.70 6.20 14.94
C SER A 531 -2.54 6.35 16.19
N ASP A 532 -3.79 6.74 16.01
CA ASP A 532 -4.84 6.64 17.02
C ASP A 532 -4.97 5.19 17.54
N ASP A 533 -5.29 5.01 18.82
CA ASP A 533 -5.31 3.68 19.44
C ASP A 533 -6.36 2.76 18.80
N GLY A 534 -5.90 1.55 18.43
CA GLY A 534 -6.69 0.52 17.78
C GLY A 534 -7.02 0.81 16.31
N ARG A 535 -6.39 1.82 15.68
CA ARG A 535 -6.63 2.18 14.27
C ARG A 535 -5.60 1.58 13.30
N GLU A 536 -4.56 0.92 13.77
CA GLU A 536 -3.66 0.11 12.95
C GLU A 536 -3.86 -1.40 13.19
N ALA A 537 -4.17 -2.14 12.13
CA ALA A 537 -4.24 -3.60 12.20
C ALA A 537 -2.85 -4.27 12.24
N SER A 538 -1.79 -3.61 11.72
CA SER A 538 -0.45 -4.20 11.66
C SER A 538 0.67 -3.17 11.47
N ALA A 539 0.72 -2.54 10.29
CA ALA A 539 1.80 -1.69 9.76
C ALA A 539 3.14 -2.41 9.46
N THR A 540 3.50 -2.52 8.17
CA THR A 540 4.79 -3.10 7.70
C THR A 540 5.92 -2.08 7.54
N GLY A 541 5.67 -0.79 7.81
CA GLY A 541 6.65 0.28 7.60
C GLY A 541 7.85 0.21 8.53
N PHE A 542 7.62 -0.05 9.83
CA PHE A 542 8.70 -0.16 10.81
C PHE A 542 9.56 -1.41 10.57
N MET A 543 8.97 -2.50 10.08
CA MET A 543 9.68 -3.75 9.76
C MET A 543 10.80 -3.50 8.73
N LYS A 544 10.54 -2.65 7.72
CA LYS A 544 11.51 -2.23 6.70
C LYS A 544 12.64 -1.36 7.27
N SER A 545 12.32 -0.54 8.28
CA SER A 545 13.30 0.23 9.04
C SER A 545 14.21 -0.71 9.83
N GLN A 546 13.63 -1.65 10.59
CA GLN A 546 14.35 -2.64 11.40
C GLN A 546 15.28 -3.52 10.56
N MET A 547 14.84 -3.97 9.38
CA MET A 547 15.68 -4.70 8.42
C MET A 547 16.95 -3.96 7.99
N ASN A 548 17.00 -2.64 8.12
CA ASN A 548 18.17 -1.80 7.82
C ASN A 548 18.84 -1.23 9.09
N GLY A 549 18.56 -1.82 10.25
CA GLY A 549 19.09 -1.37 11.54
C GLY A 549 18.52 -0.04 12.02
N GLY A 550 17.37 0.39 11.49
CA GLY A 550 16.70 1.62 11.88
C GLY A 550 15.88 1.45 13.16
N GLY A 551 15.97 2.42 14.06
CA GLY A 551 15.14 2.46 15.28
C GLY A 551 13.69 2.88 14.99
N VAL A 552 12.75 2.49 15.85
CA VAL A 552 11.32 2.74 15.64
C VAL A 552 10.74 3.63 16.73
N ILE A 553 10.17 4.77 16.37
CA ILE A 553 9.44 5.68 17.29
C ILE A 553 7.95 5.44 17.08
N ALA A 554 7.24 4.87 18.06
CA ALA A 554 5.88 4.39 17.82
C ALA A 554 5.00 4.32 19.06
N ASN A 555 3.68 4.33 18.84
CA ASN A 555 2.69 3.92 19.83
C ASN A 555 2.53 2.38 19.82
N PRO A 556 2.06 1.75 20.91
CA PRO A 556 1.87 0.29 21.01
C PRO A 556 0.57 -0.19 20.30
N ASP A 557 0.49 0.00 18.98
CA ASP A 557 -0.64 -0.40 18.14
C ASP A 557 -0.25 -1.32 16.97
N GLY A 558 -1.22 -2.03 16.39
CA GLY A 558 -1.00 -3.03 15.34
C GLY A 558 0.00 -4.10 15.76
N ALA A 559 1.03 -4.30 14.93
CA ALA A 559 2.12 -5.25 15.15
C ALA A 559 3.34 -4.64 15.86
N VAL A 560 3.31 -3.34 16.23
CA VAL A 560 4.43 -2.69 16.94
C VAL A 560 4.78 -3.42 18.24
N PRO A 561 3.82 -3.82 19.12
CA PRO A 561 4.15 -4.51 20.37
C PRO A 561 4.81 -5.89 20.21
N GLU A 562 4.73 -6.49 19.02
CA GLU A 562 5.30 -7.82 18.75
C GLU A 562 6.83 -7.74 18.54
N PHE A 563 7.35 -6.63 18.02
CA PHE A 563 8.76 -6.53 17.55
C PHE A 563 9.49 -5.23 17.92
N VAL A 564 8.82 -4.26 18.55
CA VAL A 564 9.39 -2.97 18.94
C VAL A 564 9.47 -2.86 20.46
N PHE A 565 10.70 -2.73 20.96
CA PHE A 565 11.00 -2.75 22.39
C PHE A 565 11.74 -1.46 22.77
N SER A 566 11.19 -0.73 23.74
CA SER A 566 11.86 0.41 24.36
C SER A 566 12.81 -0.07 25.46
N ARG A 567 13.50 0.86 26.13
CA ARG A 567 14.33 0.51 27.28
C ARG A 567 13.52 -0.02 28.46
N GLU A 568 12.26 0.41 28.60
CA GLU A 568 11.35 -0.07 29.64
C GLU A 568 10.70 -1.42 29.27
N SER A 569 10.43 -1.68 27.98
CA SER A 569 9.75 -2.91 27.53
C SER A 569 10.68 -4.03 27.03
N ALA A 570 11.99 -3.79 26.97
CA ALA A 570 13.01 -4.79 26.66
C ALA A 570 13.17 -5.83 27.81
N ALA A 571 12.32 -6.86 27.78
CA ALA A 571 12.35 -7.99 28.70
C ALA A 571 12.71 -9.31 27.99
N ASP A 572 13.05 -10.35 28.76
CA ASP A 572 13.20 -11.74 28.29
C ASP A 572 14.28 -11.93 27.19
N GLY A 573 15.38 -11.18 27.28
CA GLY A 573 16.48 -11.24 26.30
C GLY A 573 16.27 -10.44 25.02
N ARG A 574 15.10 -9.78 24.87
CA ARG A 574 14.88 -8.76 23.83
C ARG A 574 15.74 -7.52 24.13
N ARG A 575 16.25 -6.87 23.08
CA ARG A 575 17.09 -5.67 23.19
C ARG A 575 16.33 -4.44 22.70
N PRO A 576 16.59 -3.23 23.26
CA PRO A 576 15.91 -2.01 22.82
C PRO A 576 16.19 -1.70 21.34
N ASN A 577 15.13 -1.59 20.55
CA ASN A 577 15.18 -1.24 19.12
C ASN A 577 14.17 -0.14 18.74
N GLY A 578 13.50 0.47 19.73
CA GLY A 578 12.56 1.56 19.53
C GLY A 578 12.33 2.43 20.76
N PHE A 579 11.39 3.36 20.61
CA PHE A 579 11.07 4.43 21.56
C PHE A 579 9.55 4.56 21.61
N ASN A 580 8.99 4.47 22.82
CA ASN A 580 7.55 4.44 23.01
C ASN A 580 6.97 5.86 23.04
N VAL A 581 5.89 6.07 22.29
CA VAL A 581 5.05 7.27 22.36
C VAL A 581 3.75 6.90 23.07
N THR A 582 3.39 7.64 24.13
CA THR A 582 2.18 7.38 24.90
C THR A 582 0.92 7.92 24.20
N TYR A 583 -0.23 7.45 24.69
CA TYR A 583 -1.54 7.97 24.32
C TYR A 583 -2.05 8.97 25.35
N SER A 584 -2.65 10.06 24.87
CA SER A 584 -3.45 11.00 25.62
C SER A 584 -4.83 11.06 24.96
N ASN A 585 -5.89 10.63 25.66
CA ASN A 585 -7.26 10.52 25.12
C ASN A 585 -7.38 9.70 23.81
N GLY A 586 -6.65 8.58 23.71
CA GLY A 586 -6.65 7.69 22.53
C GLY A 586 -5.87 8.24 21.32
N GLN A 587 -5.22 9.39 21.49
CA GLN A 587 -4.47 10.13 20.48
C GLN A 587 -2.98 10.17 20.89
N PRO A 588 -2.01 10.02 19.97
CA PRO A 588 -0.59 10.18 20.28
C PRO A 588 -0.27 11.50 20.99
N ASP A 589 0.48 11.41 22.09
CA ASP A 589 0.82 12.53 22.95
C ASP A 589 2.02 13.33 22.40
N PRO A 590 1.90 14.66 22.17
CA PRO A 590 2.98 15.48 21.61
C PRO A 590 4.23 15.51 22.49
N ASP A 591 4.06 15.55 23.81
CA ASP A 591 5.19 15.73 24.73
C ASP A 591 5.98 14.45 24.92
N SER A 592 5.31 13.29 24.88
CA SER A 592 5.93 11.97 24.76
C SER A 592 6.63 11.80 23.41
N PHE A 593 6.03 12.23 22.29
CA PHE A 593 6.67 12.13 20.97
C PHE A 593 7.97 12.96 20.90
N LEU A 594 7.94 14.20 21.38
CA LEU A 594 9.13 15.06 21.48
C LEU A 594 10.22 14.47 22.39
N THR A 595 9.81 13.77 23.46
CA THR A 595 10.76 13.06 24.34
C THR A 595 11.39 11.88 23.61
N ALA A 596 10.60 11.07 22.90
CA ALA A 596 11.10 9.95 22.10
C ALA A 596 12.05 10.40 20.98
N LEU A 597 11.80 11.55 20.33
CA LEU A 597 12.72 12.15 19.35
C LEU A 597 14.06 12.56 19.98
N LYS A 598 14.02 13.17 21.18
CA LYS A 598 15.22 13.55 21.94
C LYS A 598 16.03 12.32 22.37
N ASP A 599 15.36 11.29 22.88
CA ASP A 599 16.02 10.05 23.33
C ASP A 599 16.60 9.25 22.16
N PHE A 600 15.91 9.23 21.01
CA PHE A 600 16.44 8.70 19.75
C PHE A 600 17.73 9.42 19.36
N SER A 601 17.74 10.75 19.43
CA SER A 601 18.93 11.56 19.11
C SER A 601 20.08 11.33 20.09
N ALA A 602 19.79 11.16 21.39
CA ALA A 602 20.77 10.82 22.40
C ALA A 602 21.40 9.43 22.20
N VAL A 603 20.61 8.44 21.76
CA VAL A 603 21.11 7.12 21.35
C VAL A 603 21.94 7.24 20.07
N PHE A 604 21.48 7.98 19.06
CA PHE A 604 22.22 8.23 17.82
C PHE A 604 23.59 8.88 18.07
N GLY A 605 23.66 9.86 18.98
CA GLY A 605 24.89 10.57 19.33
C GLY A 605 25.91 9.75 20.13
N ASN A 606 25.54 8.58 20.66
CA ASN A 606 26.42 7.69 21.41
C ASN A 606 26.75 6.44 20.57
N PRO A 607 28.00 6.27 20.08
CA PRO A 607 28.37 5.17 19.20
C PRO A 607 28.03 3.77 19.73
N ALA A 608 28.23 3.52 21.03
CA ALA A 608 27.95 2.21 21.63
C ALA A 608 26.44 1.92 21.65
N LEU A 609 25.63 2.90 22.09
CA LEU A 609 24.17 2.75 22.13
C LEU A 609 23.56 2.69 20.72
N ARG A 610 24.11 3.45 19.76
CA ARG A 610 23.70 3.39 18.35
C ARG A 610 24.00 2.02 17.75
N ALA A 611 25.19 1.45 17.99
CA ALA A 611 25.54 0.11 17.52
C ALA A 611 24.65 -0.97 18.17
N GLU A 612 24.37 -0.87 19.47
CA GLU A 612 23.44 -1.75 20.17
C GLU A 612 22.04 -1.72 19.55
N MET A 613 21.47 -0.52 19.33
CA MET A 613 20.16 -0.33 18.71
C MET A 613 20.12 -0.89 17.27
N ILE A 614 21.14 -0.62 16.45
CA ILE A 614 21.25 -1.15 15.08
C ILE A 614 21.24 -2.69 15.12
N ARG A 615 22.02 -3.31 16.01
CA ARG A 615 22.03 -4.78 16.16
C ARG A 615 20.70 -5.32 16.66
N ALA A 616 20.04 -4.65 17.61
CA ALA A 616 18.73 -5.04 18.12
C ALA A 616 17.63 -4.97 17.05
N ALA A 617 17.69 -3.96 16.18
CA ALA A 617 16.80 -3.81 15.03
C ALA A 617 17.05 -4.89 13.96
N LEU A 618 18.32 -5.21 13.66
CA LEU A 618 18.66 -6.29 12.72
C LEU A 618 18.32 -7.69 13.27
N ALA A 619 18.46 -7.91 14.58
CA ALA A 619 18.20 -9.21 15.21
C ALA A 619 16.72 -9.67 15.10
N VAL A 620 15.76 -8.76 14.95
CA VAL A 620 14.35 -9.11 14.73
C VAL A 620 14.01 -9.37 13.25
N ALA A 621 14.94 -9.17 12.32
CA ALA A 621 14.69 -9.37 10.88
C ALA A 621 14.09 -10.74 10.50
N PRO A 622 14.47 -11.88 11.10
CA PRO A 622 13.82 -13.18 10.83
C PRO A 622 12.37 -13.29 11.33
N GLN A 623 11.98 -12.45 12.29
CA GLN A 623 10.65 -12.43 12.90
C GLN A 623 9.70 -11.53 12.10
N VAL A 624 10.20 -10.37 11.65
CA VAL A 624 9.48 -9.45 10.74
C VAL A 624 9.60 -9.82 9.25
N GLY A 625 10.26 -10.94 8.94
CA GLY A 625 10.46 -11.43 7.58
C GLY A 625 9.21 -12.12 7.01
N VAL A 626 8.87 -11.81 5.76
CA VAL A 626 7.71 -12.42 5.05
C VAL A 626 7.84 -13.94 4.90
N ASP A 627 9.06 -14.49 4.94
CA ASP A 627 9.30 -15.93 4.97
C ASP A 627 8.64 -16.62 6.17
N ARG A 628 8.58 -15.92 7.31
CA ARG A 628 7.93 -16.39 8.53
C ARG A 628 6.41 -16.40 8.33
N THR A 629 5.85 -15.30 7.79
CA THR A 629 4.44 -15.21 7.39
C THR A 629 4.05 -16.34 6.43
N ALA A 630 4.86 -16.63 5.41
CA ALA A 630 4.60 -17.70 4.44
C ALA A 630 4.63 -19.11 5.07
N ARG A 631 5.56 -19.38 6.00
CA ARG A 631 5.56 -20.65 6.76
C ARG A 631 4.32 -20.80 7.66
N GLU A 632 3.92 -19.74 8.35
CA GLU A 632 2.71 -19.73 9.18
C GLU A 632 1.44 -19.94 8.34
N MET A 633 1.36 -19.35 7.14
CA MET A 633 0.29 -19.62 6.17
C MET A 633 0.29 -21.08 5.72
N ALA A 634 1.44 -21.66 5.38
CA ALA A 634 1.52 -23.05 4.94
C ALA A 634 1.01 -24.02 6.02
N VAL A 635 1.41 -23.82 7.28
CA VAL A 635 0.93 -24.59 8.44
C VAL A 635 -0.58 -24.39 8.67
N TYR A 636 -1.08 -23.17 8.52
CA TYR A 636 -2.51 -22.90 8.65
C TYR A 636 -3.32 -23.57 7.53
N PHE A 637 -2.84 -23.51 6.29
CA PHE A 637 -3.50 -24.14 5.15
C PHE A 637 -3.51 -25.67 5.26
N ASP A 638 -2.43 -26.29 5.73
CA ASP A 638 -2.42 -27.73 6.07
C ASP A 638 -3.54 -28.09 7.06
N SER A 639 -3.76 -27.25 8.09
CA SER A 639 -4.80 -27.51 9.09
C SER A 639 -6.23 -27.43 8.54
N LEU A 640 -6.45 -26.72 7.43
CA LEU A 640 -7.75 -26.61 6.74
C LEU A 640 -7.95 -27.70 5.67
N LEU A 641 -6.84 -28.22 5.12
CA LEU A 641 -6.83 -29.29 4.12
C LEU A 641 -6.84 -30.70 4.74
N ALA A 642 -6.45 -30.82 6.01
CA ALA A 642 -6.54 -32.05 6.78
C ALA A 642 -7.99 -32.61 6.79
N PRO A 643 -8.18 -33.93 6.73
CA PRO A 643 -9.49 -34.54 6.94
C PRO A 643 -10.06 -34.13 8.30
N ARG A 644 -11.34 -33.72 8.34
CA ARG A 644 -12.03 -33.51 9.61
C ARG A 644 -12.17 -34.88 10.31
N ALA A 645 -11.63 -34.97 11.52
CA ALA A 645 -11.64 -36.17 12.36
C ALA A 645 -13.03 -36.50 12.91
#